data_AF-A0A2V0NR27-F1
#
_entry.id   AF-A0A2V0NR27-F1
#
_cell.length_a   1.000
_cell.length_b   1.000
_cell.length_c   1.000
_cell.angle_alpha   90.00
_cell.angle_beta   90.00
_cell.angle_gamma   90.00
#
_symmetry.space_group_name_H-M   'P 1'
#
loop_
_entity.id
_entity.type
_entity.pdbx_description
1 polymer ?
#
loop_
_entity_poly.entity_id
_entity_poly.type
_entity_poly.pdbx_seq_one_letter_code
_entity_poly.pdbx_strand_id
1 'polypeptide(L)'
;MESRTAALGGRPAGQPLISRPGSQARGAAPRQCGGRKASSAGSAARRADSTATQRQGASRAPAPVAAALVDEQFDAAVFAAEPAALEGFPEMQVPEANMVADLETILQERDACGVGFIANLKGLRSHTIITQGGGGGGPGAVTKALRALGCMEHRGACSADDDSGDGAGLMTQVPWKLLKRDVPGVEEGSTGVGMLFLPDDDKLAAQSKAILEEVLAKEGLQLLAYRPVPVRHEVVGRFAKATQPRFEQVVVKGAASSDALERSLFIARKEVEREARKAMGEAAADFYIASFSSRTIVYKGMLRSAVVGEFYLDLADPAYETAFAIYHRRFSTNTTPKWPLAQPMRILGHNGEINTLQGNLNWVASRQAELSHPIWNGRESDLLPLCDASASDSANLDRVAELMVRTGYEPQEALMLLVPEAYRNHPDLMKDYPEVVDFYEYWEGLQEGWDGPALLVFSDGKKIGARLDRNGLRPARFWRTADDTIYVASEVGVLGDVLTNAGNVVAKGRLGPGQSVCADLESGTFEENAAISRDVAARRPYAKWVASSLRRLEQLDAGKWPGEPSMEAARMLRLQAAIGMGAEDAQMVVESMAQTGVEPTYCMGDDIPLAVLSDKPHMLADYFKQRFAQVTNPPIDPLREGLVMSLEMRLGARGNLLQPGEGAYSQVLLKSPILLESQLKAVQEDKKLGSKTFGLSFAVGQAGSMEHALAKLCADVEAAVRAGCQCVVLSDRAAGGATAALEAGRAPVPSLLATGAVHHHLIRAGLRSDTSIVVDTAQAFSTHHAAVLIGYGAHAICPYLAYETARQWRTSSRTVALIKTGKVPDVSVEQAQANLKKSLEKGILKIMSKMGISLLSCYHGAQIFEAYGLGRQIVDAAFTGSVSRIGGLNMADLQREAEGAWAKGFPQATMTKLDDYGFIQSRPKGEYHANNQTMAKLLHKSIGLSQGSAADPESYEAYQKHFKEAPVHVLRDCLELAPPSGSKPISVDEVLKAIETQGSVERDYEIVNTDRSALARVSGVIAKRYGDSGFKGSVRLNLRGSGGQSFGVFLTGLQVRLVGEANDYVGKGMAGGEVVIVPPPGSTFAAESASLVGNTCLYGATGGALYVNGRAGERFAVRNSRAVAVVEGVGDHCCEYMTGGAVIVLGSAGRNAGAGMTGGLAYFYDDGGDFPDKVNTEIVAIQRVITPAGEAQLRGAIEAHAAKTGSARAKALLANWEASKAKFWQLVPPAEKNTAEANPAIAFSAEAAAALPVAATA
;
A
#
# COMPACT_ATOMS: atom_id res chain seq x y z
N MET A 1 60.30 -12.26 40.56
CA MET A 1 61.34 -11.94 41.55
C MET A 1 61.68 -10.46 41.40
N GLU A 2 61.54 -9.74 42.52
CA GLU A 2 62.19 -8.46 42.89
C GLU A 2 62.05 -7.27 41.92
N SER A 3 61.15 -6.30 42.12
CA SER A 3 60.94 -5.34 43.22
C SER A 3 61.83 -4.10 43.18
N ARG A 4 61.18 -2.96 43.50
CA ARG A 4 61.67 -1.83 44.33
C ARG A 4 62.33 -0.64 43.59
N THR A 5 61.61 0.50 43.49
CA THR A 5 61.58 1.70 44.39
C THR A 5 62.73 2.67 44.07
N ALA A 6 62.69 3.99 44.25
CA ALA A 6 61.74 5.04 44.61
C ALA A 6 62.60 6.35 44.43
N ALA A 7 62.13 7.37 43.72
CA ALA A 7 61.47 8.56 44.25
C ALA A 7 62.38 9.74 44.65
N LEU A 8 61.79 10.93 44.43
CA LEU A 8 61.93 12.21 45.16
C LEU A 8 62.77 13.34 44.55
N GLY A 9 62.05 14.40 44.16
CA GLY A 9 62.28 15.71 44.78
C GLY A 9 62.14 16.92 43.86
N GLY A 10 61.10 17.74 44.06
CA GLY A 10 61.20 19.19 43.85
C GLY A 10 60.24 19.86 42.87
N ARG A 11 59.02 20.16 43.31
CA ARG A 11 58.23 21.36 42.96
C ARG A 11 58.17 22.22 44.24
N PRO A 12 58.00 23.57 44.21
CA PRO A 12 56.79 24.16 43.65
C PRO A 12 56.81 25.64 43.16
N ALA A 13 55.66 25.97 42.54
CA ALA A 13 54.90 27.23 42.59
C ALA A 13 55.31 28.46 41.76
N GLY A 14 54.34 28.98 40.99
CA GLY A 14 54.26 30.40 40.63
C GLY A 14 53.82 30.71 39.18
N GLN A 15 52.54 30.53 38.85
CA GLN A 15 51.85 31.32 37.79
C GLN A 15 51.55 32.73 38.37
N PRO A 16 51.44 33.83 37.58
CA PRO A 16 50.33 33.97 36.62
C PRO A 16 50.52 34.86 35.36
N LEU A 17 49.65 34.58 34.37
CA LEU A 17 48.86 35.47 33.50
C LEU A 17 49.47 36.65 32.69
N ILE A 18 49.20 36.55 31.38
CA ILE A 18 48.59 37.57 30.49
C ILE A 18 49.45 38.69 29.85
N SER A 19 49.35 38.71 28.50
CA SER A 19 49.32 39.84 27.54
C SER A 19 50.59 40.57 27.12
N ARG A 20 50.71 40.76 25.78
CA ARG A 20 50.65 42.03 25.00
C ARG A 20 51.27 41.80 23.60
N PRO A 21 51.22 42.75 22.64
CA PRO A 21 50.10 43.53 22.05
C PRO A 21 50.13 43.45 20.48
N GLY A 22 49.08 43.81 19.71
CA GLY A 22 48.78 45.17 19.19
C GLY A 22 49.90 45.77 18.31
N SER A 23 49.74 46.38 17.12
CA SER A 23 48.59 46.90 16.35
C SER A 23 49.11 47.64 15.08
N GLN A 24 48.19 48.04 14.19
CA GLN A 24 48.21 49.18 13.24
C GLN A 24 48.58 49.00 11.75
N ALA A 25 47.51 48.94 10.93
CA ALA A 25 46.99 49.99 10.03
C ALA A 25 47.68 50.42 8.70
N ARG A 26 46.79 50.71 7.73
CA ARG A 26 46.91 51.44 6.43
C ARG A 26 47.36 50.57 5.23
N GLY A 27 46.75 50.61 4.04
CA GLY A 27 45.67 51.43 3.50
C GLY A 27 45.40 51.09 2.01
N ALA A 28 44.35 51.71 1.47
CA ALA A 28 44.09 52.04 0.06
C ALA A 28 43.98 50.93 -1.02
N ALA A 29 42.78 50.86 -1.62
CA ALA A 29 42.56 50.34 -2.98
C ALA A 29 43.08 51.34 -4.04
N PRO A 30 43.36 50.88 -5.29
CA PRO A 30 42.35 51.06 -6.35
C PRO A 30 42.29 49.99 -7.46
N ARG A 31 41.06 49.79 -7.98
CA ARG A 31 40.59 49.64 -9.38
C ARG A 31 41.24 48.67 -10.40
N GLN A 32 40.39 47.73 -10.85
CA GLN A 32 39.97 47.40 -12.24
C GLN A 32 41.00 47.28 -13.39
N CYS A 33 41.02 46.14 -14.10
CA CYS A 33 40.41 45.96 -15.45
C CYS A 33 40.93 44.72 -16.21
N GLY A 34 40.04 44.12 -17.04
CA GLY A 34 40.35 43.27 -18.20
C GLY A 34 40.43 41.77 -17.89
N GLY A 35 39.67 40.86 -18.50
CA GLY A 35 39.01 40.86 -19.79
C GLY A 35 39.74 39.92 -20.76
N ARG A 36 39.07 38.81 -21.14
CA ARG A 36 39.11 38.06 -22.42
C ARG A 36 39.39 36.56 -22.33
N LYS A 37 38.32 35.83 -22.66
CA LYS A 37 38.16 34.78 -23.68
C LYS A 37 39.30 33.76 -23.90
N ALA A 38 38.88 32.50 -23.76
CA ALA A 38 39.37 31.34 -24.46
C ALA A 38 39.31 31.50 -26.00
N SER A 39 40.30 30.92 -26.70
CA SER A 39 40.09 30.11 -27.90
C SER A 39 41.39 29.50 -28.46
N SER A 40 41.33 28.18 -28.70
CA SER A 40 41.66 27.49 -29.97
C SER A 40 43.09 27.21 -30.45
N ALA A 41 43.14 26.09 -31.19
CA ALA A 41 44.11 25.58 -32.18
C ALA A 41 45.26 24.74 -31.59
N GLY A 42 45.61 23.55 -32.10
CA GLY A 42 45.28 22.88 -33.36
C GLY A 42 46.57 22.49 -34.10
N SER A 43 46.81 21.18 -34.31
CA SER A 43 47.63 20.51 -35.36
C SER A 43 48.09 19.14 -34.79
N ALA A 44 47.80 17.96 -35.36
CA ALA A 44 47.84 17.41 -36.71
C ALA A 44 49.23 16.94 -37.19
N ALA A 45 49.28 15.61 -37.43
CA ALA A 45 50.05 14.86 -38.42
C ALA A 45 51.51 14.45 -38.11
N ARG A 46 51.81 13.14 -38.26
CA ARG A 46 52.18 12.52 -39.54
C ARG A 46 52.09 10.99 -39.55
N ARG A 47 51.67 10.47 -40.71
CA ARG A 47 51.64 9.08 -41.19
C ARG A 47 52.96 8.72 -41.89
N ALA A 48 53.29 7.42 -41.95
CA ALA A 48 53.64 6.63 -43.16
C ALA A 48 54.16 5.24 -42.69
N ASP A 49 53.55 4.09 -42.97
CA ASP A 49 53.39 3.31 -44.21
C ASP A 49 54.46 2.22 -44.44
N SER A 50 54.00 1.04 -44.90
CA SER A 50 54.67 0.01 -45.73
C SER A 50 54.80 -1.46 -45.19
N THR A 51 53.95 -2.31 -45.77
CA THR A 51 54.20 -3.59 -46.51
C THR A 51 54.90 -4.83 -45.89
N ALA A 52 54.08 -5.89 -45.73
CA ALA A 52 54.11 -7.25 -46.35
C ALA A 52 55.32 -8.21 -46.23
N THR A 53 55.08 -9.44 -45.70
CA THR A 53 55.17 -10.82 -46.31
C THR A 53 55.41 -11.90 -45.23
N GLN A 54 54.47 -12.84 -44.96
CA GLN A 54 54.19 -14.18 -45.54
C GLN A 54 54.90 -15.40 -44.88
N ARG A 55 54.09 -16.37 -44.40
CA ARG A 55 54.03 -17.84 -44.74
C ARG A 55 53.00 -18.54 -43.80
N GLN A 56 51.80 -18.94 -44.27
CA GLN A 56 51.35 -20.25 -44.85
C GLN A 56 51.52 -21.46 -43.90
N GLY A 57 50.58 -22.40 -43.69
CA GLY A 57 49.25 -22.75 -44.26
C GLY A 57 48.45 -23.56 -43.21
N ALA A 58 47.30 -24.21 -43.43
CA ALA A 58 46.60 -24.64 -44.63
C ALA A 58 45.10 -24.85 -44.35
N SER A 59 44.31 -24.84 -45.43
CA SER A 59 42.85 -24.94 -45.51
C SER A 59 42.25 -26.31 -45.24
N ARG A 60 40.98 -26.36 -44.79
CA ARG A 60 39.88 -26.96 -45.57
C ARG A 60 38.51 -26.72 -44.92
N ALA A 61 37.60 -26.12 -45.69
CA ALA A 61 36.16 -26.17 -45.45
C ALA A 61 35.59 -27.51 -45.95
N PRO A 62 34.40 -27.92 -45.46
CA PRO A 62 33.45 -28.62 -46.31
C PRO A 62 32.13 -27.84 -46.46
N ALA A 63 31.51 -28.10 -47.60
CA ALA A 63 30.31 -27.51 -48.16
C ALA A 63 29.01 -28.09 -47.54
N PRO A 64 27.82 -27.54 -47.87
CA PRO A 64 26.51 -27.99 -47.38
C PRO A 64 25.95 -29.15 -48.22
N VAL A 65 24.69 -29.56 -47.96
CA VAL A 65 23.86 -30.65 -48.59
C VAL A 65 23.82 -31.91 -47.70
N ALA A 66 22.71 -32.56 -47.32
CA ALA A 66 21.30 -32.57 -47.70
C ALA A 66 20.45 -33.19 -46.57
N ALA A 67 19.12 -33.06 -46.70
CA ALA A 67 18.08 -33.71 -45.93
C ALA A 67 17.95 -35.23 -46.17
N ALA A 68 17.57 -35.99 -45.12
CA ALA A 68 16.72 -37.20 -45.18
C ALA A 68 16.35 -37.68 -43.75
N LEU A 69 15.05 -37.65 -43.39
CA LEU A 69 14.17 -38.79 -43.04
C LEU A 69 14.84 -40.04 -42.41
N VAL A 70 14.39 -40.75 -41.36
CA VAL A 70 13.19 -40.85 -40.49
C VAL A 70 13.63 -41.71 -39.27
N ASP A 71 12.85 -41.68 -38.17
CA ASP A 71 12.59 -42.77 -37.20
C ASP A 71 13.77 -43.51 -36.55
N GLU A 72 13.90 -43.37 -35.22
CA GLU A 72 13.89 -44.51 -34.29
C GLU A 72 13.75 -44.02 -32.84
N GLN A 73 12.61 -44.40 -32.22
CA GLN A 73 12.41 -44.74 -30.81
C GLN A 73 13.13 -43.89 -29.73
N PHE A 74 12.39 -42.93 -29.15
CA PHE A 74 12.68 -42.42 -27.81
C PHE A 74 12.23 -43.44 -26.76
N ASP A 75 13.21 -44.06 -26.10
CA ASP A 75 13.03 -45.04 -25.05
C ASP A 75 12.60 -44.35 -23.73
N ALA A 76 11.36 -44.59 -23.31
CA ALA A 76 10.70 -43.99 -22.15
C ALA A 76 11.04 -44.74 -20.84
N ALA A 77 12.32 -45.05 -20.60
CA ALA A 77 12.73 -45.98 -19.53
C ALA A 77 13.79 -45.44 -18.53
N VAL A 78 13.95 -44.12 -18.37
CA VAL A 78 14.94 -43.54 -17.41
C VAL A 78 14.30 -42.74 -16.25
N PHE A 79 12.97 -42.67 -16.17
CA PHE A 79 12.27 -42.10 -15.00
C PHE A 79 11.34 -43.12 -14.37
N ALA A 80 11.93 -44.18 -13.80
CA ALA A 80 11.25 -45.09 -12.88
C ALA A 80 12.23 -45.49 -11.77
N ALA A 81 12.46 -44.57 -10.83
CA ALA A 81 12.91 -44.92 -9.50
C ALA A 81 11.78 -44.54 -8.55
N GLU A 82 11.21 -45.55 -7.89
CA GLU A 82 10.13 -45.40 -6.91
C GLU A 82 10.52 -44.40 -5.80
N PRO A 83 9.62 -43.50 -5.37
CA PRO A 83 9.88 -42.68 -4.20
C PRO A 83 9.84 -43.58 -2.96
N ALA A 84 10.98 -43.72 -2.30
CA ALA A 84 11.03 -44.25 -0.95
C ALA A 84 10.09 -43.43 -0.05
N ALA A 85 9.23 -44.14 0.67
CA ALA A 85 8.18 -43.59 1.52
C ALA A 85 8.71 -42.53 2.51
N LEU A 86 8.38 -41.26 2.24
CA LEU A 86 8.36 -40.20 3.23
C LEU A 86 7.03 -40.28 3.99
N GLU A 87 6.92 -41.25 4.90
CA GLU A 87 5.86 -41.26 5.91
C GLU A 87 6.15 -40.14 6.92
N GLY A 88 5.24 -39.16 7.02
CA GLY A 88 5.38 -38.11 8.04
C GLY A 88 4.75 -36.74 7.75
N PHE A 89 3.94 -36.57 6.69
CA PHE A 89 3.08 -35.38 6.59
C PHE A 89 1.82 -35.61 7.44
N PRO A 90 1.50 -34.76 8.44
CA PRO A 90 0.22 -34.87 9.11
C PRO A 90 -0.89 -34.60 8.10
N GLU A 91 -1.94 -35.43 8.11
CA GLU A 91 -3.19 -35.17 7.40
C GLU A 91 -3.62 -33.71 7.64
N MET A 92 -3.90 -32.95 6.58
CA MET A 92 -4.50 -31.63 6.70
C MET A 92 -5.86 -31.78 7.38
N GLN A 93 -5.92 -31.44 8.66
CA GLN A 93 -7.17 -31.41 9.41
C GLN A 93 -8.14 -30.43 8.77
N VAL A 94 -9.41 -30.82 8.67
CA VAL A 94 -10.52 -29.96 8.27
C VAL A 94 -10.49 -28.70 9.17
N PRO A 95 -10.47 -27.47 8.61
CA PRO A 95 -10.34 -26.26 9.42
C PRO A 95 -11.46 -26.17 10.46
N GLU A 96 -11.10 -26.13 11.74
CA GLU A 96 -12.03 -25.76 12.81
C GLU A 96 -12.55 -24.33 12.57
N ALA A 97 -13.75 -24.00 13.07
CA ALA A 97 -14.41 -22.74 12.78
C ALA A 97 -13.52 -21.50 13.07
N ASN A 98 -12.66 -21.54 14.10
CA ASN A 98 -11.87 -20.40 14.58
C ASN A 98 -10.36 -20.55 14.31
N MET A 99 -9.98 -20.76 13.06
CA MET A 99 -8.56 -20.85 12.66
C MET A 99 -7.92 -19.47 12.45
N VAL A 100 -6.67 -19.33 12.88
CA VAL A 100 -5.82 -18.17 12.56
C VAL A 100 -5.43 -18.23 11.09
N ALA A 101 -5.47 -17.09 10.39
CA ALA A 101 -5.15 -17.02 8.98
C ALA A 101 -3.64 -17.25 8.72
N ASP A 102 -3.34 -18.12 7.76
CA ASP A 102 -1.98 -18.48 7.37
C ASP A 102 -1.47 -17.63 6.20
N LEU A 103 -0.31 -17.00 6.38
CA LEU A 103 0.23 -16.07 5.40
C LEU A 103 0.78 -16.78 4.16
N GLU A 104 1.29 -18.00 4.25
CA GLU A 104 1.74 -18.76 3.07
C GLU A 104 0.57 -19.02 2.12
N THR A 105 -0.59 -19.34 2.69
CA THR A 105 -1.86 -19.50 1.95
C THR A 105 -2.30 -18.20 1.29
N ILE A 106 -2.27 -17.08 2.02
CA ILE A 106 -2.64 -15.75 1.48
C ILE A 106 -1.69 -15.32 0.35
N LEU A 107 -0.39 -15.54 0.50
CA LEU A 107 0.63 -15.10 -0.45
C LEU A 107 0.55 -15.79 -1.82
N GLN A 108 -0.20 -16.89 -1.92
CA GLN A 108 -0.42 -17.57 -3.19
C GLN A 108 -1.28 -16.76 -4.15
N GLU A 109 -2.01 -15.73 -3.71
CA GLU A 109 -2.93 -14.99 -4.58
C GLU A 109 -2.68 -13.47 -4.47
N ARG A 110 -2.48 -12.78 -5.60
CA ARG A 110 -2.34 -11.30 -5.68
C ARG A 110 -2.82 -10.76 -7.00
N ASP A 111 -3.53 -9.63 -6.97
CA ASP A 111 -4.22 -9.12 -8.15
C ASP A 111 -4.12 -7.58 -8.38
N ALA A 112 -4.25 -7.17 -9.64
CA ALA A 112 -4.49 -5.78 -10.05
C ALA A 112 -5.47 -5.77 -11.24
N CYS A 113 -6.29 -4.74 -11.44
CA CYS A 113 -7.44 -4.93 -12.35
C CYS A 113 -7.82 -3.69 -13.18
N GLY A 114 -8.80 -3.88 -14.07
CA GLY A 114 -9.71 -2.86 -14.59
C GLY A 114 -11.14 -3.18 -14.16
N VAL A 115 -11.88 -2.20 -13.65
CA VAL A 115 -13.27 -2.36 -13.16
C VAL A 115 -14.12 -1.15 -13.49
N GLY A 116 -15.43 -1.35 -13.62
CA GLY A 116 -16.41 -0.27 -13.77
C GLY A 116 -17.85 -0.77 -13.79
N PHE A 117 -18.80 0.15 -13.92
CA PHE A 117 -20.20 -0.16 -14.15
C PHE A 117 -20.86 0.75 -15.17
N ILE A 118 -22.00 0.28 -15.67
CA ILE A 118 -22.93 1.03 -16.52
C ILE A 118 -24.34 0.82 -15.95
N ALA A 119 -25.12 1.88 -15.81
CA ALA A 119 -26.48 1.81 -15.26
C ALA A 119 -27.40 2.84 -15.91
N ASN A 120 -28.66 2.47 -16.20
CA ASN A 120 -29.69 3.43 -16.57
C ASN A 120 -30.48 3.86 -15.34
N LEU A 121 -30.49 5.16 -15.03
CA LEU A 121 -31.13 5.68 -13.81
C LEU A 121 -32.62 5.40 -13.77
N LYS A 122 -33.31 5.37 -14.91
CA LYS A 122 -34.75 5.08 -14.96
C LYS A 122 -35.08 3.58 -14.85
N GLY A 123 -34.08 2.73 -14.57
CA GLY A 123 -34.26 1.28 -14.47
C GLY A 123 -34.67 0.60 -15.78
N LEU A 124 -34.49 1.28 -16.93
CA LEU A 124 -34.92 0.77 -18.23
C LEU A 124 -34.05 -0.42 -18.64
N ARG A 125 -34.63 -1.62 -18.58
CA ARG A 125 -33.97 -2.85 -19.02
C ARG A 125 -33.92 -2.89 -20.53
N SER A 126 -32.74 -3.15 -21.07
CA SER A 126 -32.61 -3.34 -22.50
C SER A 126 -31.40 -4.19 -22.85
N HIS A 127 -31.49 -4.86 -23.99
CA HIS A 127 -30.32 -5.33 -24.71
C HIS A 127 -29.69 -4.23 -25.58
N THR A 128 -30.40 -3.09 -25.77
CA THR A 128 -30.08 -1.85 -26.53
C THR A 128 -30.90 -0.68 -25.97
N ILE A 129 -30.30 0.36 -25.38
CA ILE A 129 -31.06 1.59 -25.08
C ILE A 129 -31.25 2.40 -26.38
N ILE A 130 -32.48 2.88 -26.55
CA ILE A 130 -33.22 3.16 -27.79
C ILE A 130 -32.90 4.54 -28.40
N THR A 131 -32.92 4.59 -29.74
CA THR A 131 -32.99 5.79 -30.58
C THR A 131 -34.30 6.57 -30.45
N GLN A 132 -34.22 7.90 -30.33
CA GLN A 132 -34.92 8.81 -31.24
C GLN A 132 -34.05 10.05 -31.53
N GLY A 133 -33.61 10.19 -32.78
CA GLY A 133 -32.95 11.41 -33.28
C GLY A 133 -31.59 11.23 -34.00
N GLY A 134 -31.52 10.41 -35.06
CA GLY A 134 -30.56 10.58 -36.16
C GLY A 134 -29.16 9.94 -36.05
N GLY A 135 -28.96 8.84 -36.79
CA GLY A 135 -27.68 8.51 -37.45
C GLY A 135 -26.74 7.49 -36.78
N GLY A 136 -26.95 6.19 -37.04
CA GLY A 136 -25.95 5.12 -36.86
C GLY A 136 -26.28 4.09 -35.77
N GLY A 137 -26.81 2.92 -36.14
CA GLY A 137 -27.14 1.83 -35.22
C GLY A 137 -25.91 1.10 -34.64
N GLY A 138 -25.92 0.86 -33.32
CA GLY A 138 -24.92 0.12 -32.51
C GLY A 138 -25.18 0.28 -30.98
N PRO A 139 -24.67 -0.59 -30.07
CA PRO A 139 -25.53 -1.50 -29.28
C PRO A 139 -25.51 -1.32 -27.73
N GLY A 140 -26.58 -1.76 -27.04
CA GLY A 140 -26.70 -2.43 -25.71
C GLY A 140 -26.07 -1.98 -24.41
N ALA A 141 -26.78 -2.11 -23.27
CA ALA A 141 -26.14 -2.08 -21.94
C ALA A 141 -25.12 -3.22 -21.78
N VAL A 142 -25.50 -4.45 -22.17
CA VAL A 142 -24.59 -5.61 -22.22
C VAL A 142 -23.45 -5.36 -23.21
N THR A 143 -23.74 -4.83 -24.39
CA THR A 143 -22.71 -4.61 -25.42
C THR A 143 -21.77 -3.45 -25.10
N LYS A 144 -22.27 -2.38 -24.47
CA LYS A 144 -21.45 -1.31 -23.90
C LYS A 144 -20.56 -1.84 -22.78
N ALA A 145 -21.07 -2.73 -21.93
CA ALA A 145 -20.27 -3.36 -20.87
C ALA A 145 -19.18 -4.28 -21.43
N LEU A 146 -19.49 -5.10 -22.45
CA LEU A 146 -18.50 -5.93 -23.14
C LEU A 146 -17.44 -5.08 -23.86
N ARG A 147 -17.84 -3.97 -24.49
CA ARG A 147 -16.90 -3.01 -25.08
C ARG A 147 -16.00 -2.38 -24.01
N ALA A 148 -16.59 -1.91 -22.91
CA ALA A 148 -15.85 -1.31 -21.81
C ALA A 148 -14.87 -2.33 -21.19
N LEU A 149 -15.30 -3.58 -21.03
CA LEU A 149 -14.45 -4.69 -20.60
C LEU A 149 -13.29 -4.92 -21.57
N GLY A 150 -13.55 -4.92 -22.89
CA GLY A 150 -12.53 -5.00 -23.93
C GLY A 150 -11.49 -3.87 -23.85
N CYS A 151 -11.92 -2.66 -23.51
CA CYS A 151 -11.03 -1.51 -23.28
C CYS A 151 -10.14 -1.66 -22.04
N MET A 152 -10.37 -2.68 -21.19
CA MET A 152 -9.57 -2.96 -20.00
C MET A 152 -8.57 -4.10 -20.21
N GLU A 153 -8.45 -4.68 -21.41
CA GLU A 153 -7.56 -5.84 -21.65
C GLU A 153 -6.11 -5.52 -21.27
N HIS A 154 -5.62 -4.31 -21.54
CA HIS A 154 -4.25 -3.90 -21.20
C HIS A 154 -3.99 -3.74 -19.70
N ARG A 155 -5.03 -3.85 -18.87
CA ARG A 155 -4.93 -3.90 -17.40
C ARG A 155 -5.01 -5.32 -16.84
N GLY A 156 -5.34 -6.30 -17.67
CA GLY A 156 -5.25 -7.72 -17.31
C GLY A 156 -3.91 -8.33 -17.75
N ALA A 157 -3.68 -9.56 -17.33
CA ALA A 157 -2.61 -10.40 -17.87
C ALA A 157 -3.21 -11.65 -18.54
N CYS A 158 -2.40 -12.26 -19.40
CA CYS A 158 -2.66 -13.58 -19.94
C CYS A 158 -1.65 -14.56 -19.33
N SER A 159 -2.07 -15.81 -19.22
CA SER A 159 -1.20 -16.94 -18.86
C SER A 159 -0.14 -17.16 -19.94
N ALA A 160 0.79 -18.08 -19.70
CA ALA A 160 1.95 -18.31 -20.57
C ALA A 160 1.64 -18.84 -21.99
N ASP A 161 0.37 -19.04 -22.35
CA ASP A 161 -0.09 -19.41 -23.69
C ASP A 161 -0.50 -18.19 -24.55
N ASP A 162 -0.34 -16.97 -24.03
CA ASP A 162 -0.73 -15.70 -24.66
C ASP A 162 -2.22 -15.61 -25.06
N ASP A 163 -3.08 -16.47 -24.48
CA ASP A 163 -4.50 -16.56 -24.83
C ASP A 163 -5.42 -16.69 -23.60
N SER A 164 -5.08 -17.54 -22.64
CA SER A 164 -5.86 -17.71 -21.41
C SER A 164 -5.75 -16.45 -20.54
N GLY A 165 -6.85 -15.73 -20.34
CA GLY A 165 -6.84 -14.53 -19.50
C GLY A 165 -6.96 -14.88 -18.01
N ASP A 166 -6.32 -14.09 -17.14
CA ASP A 166 -6.34 -14.30 -15.67
C ASP A 166 -7.71 -14.16 -14.98
N GLY A 167 -8.75 -13.79 -15.74
CA GLY A 167 -10.11 -13.61 -15.25
C GLY A 167 -10.79 -12.40 -15.86
N ALA A 168 -12.02 -12.58 -16.36
CA ALA A 168 -12.90 -11.50 -16.81
C ALA A 168 -14.36 -11.89 -16.58
N GLY A 169 -15.24 -10.90 -16.39
CA GLY A 169 -16.66 -11.18 -16.19
C GLY A 169 -17.56 -9.97 -16.12
N LEU A 170 -18.86 -10.28 -16.08
CA LEU A 170 -19.98 -9.34 -15.94
C LEU A 170 -20.91 -9.78 -14.81
N MET A 171 -21.40 -8.83 -14.02
CA MET A 171 -22.58 -8.97 -13.17
C MET A 171 -23.69 -8.10 -13.73
N THR A 172 -24.90 -8.65 -13.86
CA THR A 172 -26.09 -7.93 -14.34
C THR A 172 -27.29 -8.28 -13.49
N GLN A 173 -28.44 -7.67 -13.79
CA GLN A 173 -29.71 -8.24 -13.36
C GLN A 173 -29.95 -9.62 -14.01
N VAL A 174 -30.72 -10.47 -13.35
CA VAL A 174 -31.17 -11.76 -13.91
C VAL A 174 -31.98 -11.49 -15.20
N PRO A 175 -31.64 -12.14 -16.35
CA PRO A 175 -32.32 -11.91 -17.63
C PRO A 175 -33.64 -12.66 -17.70
N TRP A 176 -34.67 -12.16 -17.01
CA TRP A 176 -35.95 -12.87 -16.85
C TRP A 176 -36.66 -13.21 -18.16
N LYS A 177 -36.52 -12.37 -19.20
CA LYS A 177 -37.12 -12.63 -20.51
C LYS A 177 -36.49 -13.85 -21.20
N LEU A 178 -35.17 -14.01 -21.09
CA LEU A 178 -34.44 -15.18 -21.56
C LEU A 178 -34.87 -16.43 -20.77
N LEU A 179 -34.88 -16.35 -19.44
CA LEU A 179 -35.19 -17.51 -18.59
C LEU A 179 -36.64 -17.97 -18.70
N LYS A 180 -37.61 -17.06 -18.86
CA LYS A 180 -39.02 -17.43 -19.10
C LYS A 180 -39.23 -18.18 -20.41
N ARG A 181 -38.40 -17.91 -21.41
CA ARG A 181 -38.43 -18.65 -22.69
C ARG A 181 -37.91 -20.08 -22.51
N ASP A 182 -36.84 -20.23 -21.74
CA ASP A 182 -36.09 -21.49 -21.66
C ASP A 182 -36.59 -22.42 -20.53
N VAL A 183 -37.20 -21.88 -19.47
CA VAL A 183 -37.63 -22.62 -18.28
C VAL A 183 -39.09 -22.28 -17.93
N PRO A 184 -40.03 -23.25 -18.04
CA PRO A 184 -41.41 -23.07 -17.62
C PRO A 184 -41.54 -22.78 -16.12
N GLY A 185 -42.50 -21.93 -15.73
CA GLY A 185 -42.81 -21.65 -14.33
C GLY A 185 -41.95 -20.57 -13.67
N VAL A 186 -41.04 -19.92 -14.42
CA VAL A 186 -40.23 -18.80 -13.94
C VAL A 186 -41.09 -17.54 -13.74
N GLU A 187 -41.07 -17.03 -12.52
CA GLU A 187 -41.73 -15.80 -12.10
C GLU A 187 -40.71 -14.85 -11.46
N GLU A 188 -40.56 -13.66 -12.05
CA GLU A 188 -39.67 -12.63 -11.51
C GLU A 188 -40.12 -12.20 -10.11
N GLY A 189 -39.19 -12.12 -9.17
CA GLY A 189 -39.45 -11.74 -7.77
C GLY A 189 -39.77 -12.91 -6.82
N SER A 190 -40.16 -14.07 -7.34
CA SER A 190 -40.37 -15.31 -6.57
C SER A 190 -39.45 -16.47 -7.00
N THR A 191 -38.64 -16.25 -8.05
CA THR A 191 -37.66 -17.22 -8.55
C THR A 191 -36.24 -16.75 -8.26
N GLY A 192 -35.37 -17.66 -7.84
CA GLY A 192 -33.93 -17.46 -7.68
C GLY A 192 -33.14 -18.23 -8.74
N VAL A 193 -31.99 -17.70 -9.13
CA VAL A 193 -31.09 -18.31 -10.11
C VAL A 193 -29.68 -18.46 -9.54
N GLY A 194 -29.16 -19.68 -9.56
CA GLY A 194 -27.80 -20.04 -9.18
C GLY A 194 -26.94 -20.29 -10.41
N MET A 195 -25.85 -19.53 -10.59
CA MET A 195 -24.83 -19.82 -11.61
C MET A 195 -23.80 -20.78 -11.03
N LEU A 196 -23.79 -22.03 -11.49
CA LEU A 196 -22.99 -23.13 -10.97
C LEU A 196 -21.79 -23.39 -11.87
N PHE A 197 -20.62 -23.53 -11.25
CA PHE A 197 -19.43 -24.15 -11.81
C PHE A 197 -19.35 -25.53 -11.17
N LEU A 198 -19.60 -26.57 -11.95
CA LEU A 198 -19.55 -27.96 -11.52
C LEU A 198 -18.22 -28.59 -11.96
N PRO A 199 -17.69 -29.56 -11.19
CA PRO A 199 -16.51 -30.32 -11.60
C PRO A 199 -16.69 -30.93 -13.00
N ASP A 200 -15.63 -30.97 -13.80
CA ASP A 200 -15.63 -31.66 -15.10
C ASP A 200 -15.41 -33.18 -14.94
N ASP A 201 -16.14 -33.77 -13.99
CA ASP A 201 -16.21 -35.20 -13.72
C ASP A 201 -17.67 -35.57 -13.45
N ASP A 202 -18.18 -36.61 -14.11
CA ASP A 202 -19.60 -36.97 -14.05
C ASP A 202 -20.06 -37.34 -12.63
N LYS A 203 -19.20 -38.00 -11.84
CA LYS A 203 -19.54 -38.46 -10.49
C LYS A 203 -19.54 -37.28 -9.53
N LEU A 204 -18.50 -36.45 -9.56
CA LEU A 204 -18.38 -35.27 -8.72
C LEU A 204 -19.48 -34.26 -9.04
N ALA A 205 -19.79 -34.04 -10.33
CA ALA A 205 -20.89 -33.17 -10.73
C ALA A 205 -22.26 -33.68 -10.24
N ALA A 206 -22.52 -35.00 -10.34
CA ALA A 206 -23.74 -35.60 -9.80
C ALA A 206 -23.82 -35.47 -8.27
N GLN A 207 -22.70 -35.67 -7.58
CA GLN A 207 -22.60 -35.49 -6.13
C GLN A 207 -22.86 -34.02 -5.73
N SER A 208 -22.27 -33.05 -6.44
CA SER A 208 -22.52 -31.62 -6.21
C SER A 208 -23.99 -31.25 -6.36
N LYS A 209 -24.67 -31.78 -7.39
CA LYS A 209 -26.11 -31.58 -7.60
C LYS A 209 -26.96 -32.24 -6.52
N ALA A 210 -26.60 -33.45 -6.08
CA ALA A 210 -27.31 -34.13 -5.00
C ALA A 210 -27.25 -33.33 -3.68
N ILE A 211 -26.08 -32.81 -3.33
CA ILE A 211 -25.89 -31.94 -2.15
C ILE A 211 -26.72 -30.67 -2.28
N LEU A 212 -26.69 -30.03 -3.46
CA LEU A 212 -27.49 -28.85 -3.75
C LEU A 212 -28.99 -29.14 -3.59
N GLU A 213 -29.50 -30.20 -4.18
CA GLU A 213 -30.92 -30.60 -4.10
C GLU A 213 -31.37 -30.90 -2.67
N GLU A 214 -30.53 -31.58 -1.88
CA GLU A 214 -30.80 -31.85 -0.47
C GLU A 214 -30.95 -30.55 0.32
N VAL A 215 -30.02 -29.60 0.14
CA VAL A 215 -30.09 -28.30 0.80
C VAL A 215 -31.29 -27.49 0.32
N LEU A 216 -31.57 -27.48 -0.99
CA LEU A 216 -32.74 -26.78 -1.53
C LEU A 216 -34.04 -27.30 -0.93
N ALA A 217 -34.20 -28.62 -0.82
CA ALA A 217 -35.36 -29.24 -0.19
C ALA A 217 -35.47 -28.87 1.29
N LYS A 218 -34.35 -28.87 2.02
CA LYS A 218 -34.28 -28.45 3.44
C LYS A 218 -34.69 -26.99 3.64
N GLU A 219 -34.26 -26.11 2.74
CA GLU A 219 -34.56 -24.66 2.77
C GLU A 219 -35.95 -24.31 2.22
N GLY A 220 -36.74 -25.31 1.78
CA GLY A 220 -38.06 -25.08 1.17
C GLY A 220 -37.99 -24.34 -0.16
N LEU A 221 -36.86 -24.43 -0.87
CA LEU A 221 -36.66 -23.90 -2.21
C LEU A 221 -37.01 -24.98 -3.24
N GLN A 222 -38.08 -24.76 -4.00
CA GLN A 222 -38.52 -25.72 -4.99
C GLN A 222 -37.62 -25.67 -6.23
N LEU A 223 -36.90 -26.74 -6.52
CA LEU A 223 -36.18 -26.89 -7.78
C LEU A 223 -37.16 -26.88 -8.97
N LEU A 224 -36.96 -25.96 -9.91
CA LEU A 224 -37.73 -25.90 -11.16
C LEU A 224 -36.98 -26.60 -12.30
N ALA A 225 -35.70 -26.27 -12.49
CA ALA A 225 -34.88 -26.86 -13.54
C ALA A 225 -33.39 -26.64 -13.30
N TYR A 226 -32.57 -27.51 -13.90
CA TYR A 226 -31.20 -27.20 -14.29
C TYR A 226 -31.18 -26.79 -15.76
N ARG A 227 -30.64 -25.61 -16.05
CA ARG A 227 -30.45 -25.10 -17.41
C ARG A 227 -28.96 -25.14 -17.75
N PRO A 228 -28.51 -25.99 -18.69
CA PRO A 228 -27.14 -25.91 -19.22
C PRO A 228 -26.88 -24.52 -19.79
N VAL A 229 -25.76 -23.90 -19.43
CA VAL A 229 -25.40 -22.57 -19.96
C VAL A 229 -24.80 -22.76 -21.35
N PRO A 230 -25.35 -22.12 -22.40
CA PRO A 230 -24.83 -22.28 -23.74
C PRO A 230 -23.47 -21.56 -23.86
N VAL A 231 -22.41 -22.35 -24.06
CA VAL A 231 -21.03 -21.86 -24.13
C VAL A 231 -20.30 -22.33 -25.40
N ARG A 232 -19.30 -21.56 -25.83
CA ARG A 232 -18.43 -21.87 -26.97
C ARG A 232 -17.03 -22.27 -26.51
N HIS A 233 -16.74 -23.57 -26.42
CA HIS A 233 -15.47 -24.06 -25.85
C HIS A 233 -14.23 -23.84 -26.73
N GLU A 234 -14.41 -23.45 -28.00
CA GLU A 234 -13.32 -23.27 -28.97
C GLU A 234 -12.56 -21.96 -28.77
N VAL A 235 -13.17 -20.98 -28.10
CA VAL A 235 -12.56 -19.65 -27.86
C VAL A 235 -11.76 -19.58 -26.55
N VAL A 236 -11.69 -20.68 -25.80
CA VAL A 236 -11.01 -20.76 -24.51
C VAL A 236 -9.55 -21.18 -24.73
N GLY A 237 -8.62 -20.38 -24.20
CA GLY A 237 -7.19 -20.67 -24.23
C GLY A 237 -6.84 -22.00 -23.56
N ARG A 238 -5.70 -22.58 -23.95
CA ARG A 238 -5.30 -23.95 -23.57
C ARG A 238 -5.26 -24.15 -22.06
N PHE A 239 -4.66 -23.22 -21.32
CA PHE A 239 -4.54 -23.36 -19.86
C PHE A 239 -5.88 -23.20 -19.17
N ALA A 240 -6.69 -22.21 -19.56
CA ALA A 240 -8.03 -22.03 -19.00
C ALA A 240 -8.94 -23.21 -19.28
N LYS A 241 -8.80 -23.83 -20.46
CA LYS A 241 -9.57 -25.01 -20.87
C LYS A 241 -9.25 -26.24 -20.02
N ALA A 242 -8.01 -26.39 -19.54
CA ALA A 242 -7.61 -27.51 -18.71
C ALA A 242 -8.26 -27.51 -17.32
N THR A 243 -8.67 -26.34 -16.82
CA THR A 243 -9.33 -26.17 -15.52
C THR A 243 -10.80 -25.75 -15.67
N GLN A 244 -11.35 -25.86 -16.88
CA GLN A 244 -12.69 -25.39 -17.21
C GLN A 244 -13.76 -26.22 -16.49
N PRO A 245 -14.65 -25.60 -15.68
CA PRO A 245 -15.76 -26.30 -15.07
C PRO A 245 -16.92 -26.48 -16.07
N ARG A 246 -17.90 -27.29 -15.71
CA ARG A 246 -19.20 -27.35 -16.39
C ARG A 246 -20.10 -26.22 -15.89
N PHE A 247 -20.73 -25.50 -16.81
CA PHE A 247 -21.57 -24.35 -16.48
C PHE A 247 -23.05 -24.72 -16.53
N GLU A 248 -23.72 -24.62 -15.40
CA GLU A 248 -25.16 -24.85 -15.32
C GLU A 248 -25.86 -23.78 -14.47
N GLN A 249 -27.14 -23.56 -14.77
CA GLN A 249 -28.02 -22.68 -14.01
C GLN A 249 -29.03 -23.49 -13.19
N VAL A 250 -28.84 -23.39 -11.89
CA VAL A 250 -29.80 -23.42 -10.80
C VAL A 250 -31.11 -22.64 -10.92
N VAL A 251 -32.28 -23.17 -11.28
CA VAL A 251 -33.53 -22.37 -11.19
C VAL A 251 -34.44 -22.88 -10.09
N VAL A 252 -34.74 -22.02 -9.10
CA VAL A 252 -35.52 -22.39 -7.91
C VAL A 252 -36.66 -21.41 -7.64
N LYS A 253 -37.81 -21.90 -7.21
CA LYS A 253 -38.93 -21.09 -6.72
C LYS A 253 -38.87 -20.99 -5.20
N GLY A 254 -38.87 -19.76 -4.70
CA GLY A 254 -38.91 -19.49 -3.27
C GLY A 254 -40.33 -19.42 -2.71
N ALA A 255 -40.47 -19.75 -1.43
CA ALA A 255 -41.72 -19.52 -0.67
C ALA A 255 -41.92 -18.03 -0.30
N ALA A 256 -40.84 -17.25 -0.27
CA ALA A 256 -40.83 -15.82 0.00
C ALA A 256 -40.48 -15.01 -1.28
N SER A 257 -40.62 -13.69 -1.20
CA SER A 257 -40.25 -12.77 -2.28
C SER A 257 -39.31 -11.66 -1.79
N SER A 258 -38.68 -10.95 -2.72
CA SER A 258 -37.83 -9.78 -2.44
C SER A 258 -36.63 -10.11 -1.51
N ASP A 259 -36.36 -9.30 -0.49
CA ASP A 259 -35.16 -9.45 0.37
C ASP A 259 -35.16 -10.75 1.19
N ALA A 260 -36.35 -11.30 1.50
CA ALA A 260 -36.45 -12.58 2.19
C ALA A 260 -35.96 -13.74 1.31
N LEU A 261 -36.27 -13.71 0.01
CA LEU A 261 -35.75 -14.69 -0.94
C LEU A 261 -34.23 -14.59 -1.07
N GLU A 262 -33.68 -13.38 -1.17
CA GLU A 262 -32.22 -13.18 -1.21
C GLU A 262 -31.51 -13.80 0.02
N ARG A 263 -32.10 -13.66 1.22
CA ARG A 263 -31.56 -14.28 2.45
C ARG A 263 -31.65 -15.81 2.42
N SER A 264 -32.77 -16.38 1.97
CA SER A 264 -32.90 -17.83 1.83
C SER A 264 -31.89 -18.41 0.83
N LEU A 265 -31.67 -17.73 -0.30
CA LEU A 265 -30.66 -18.15 -1.30
C LEU A 265 -29.22 -18.02 -0.76
N PHE A 266 -28.95 -16.98 0.02
CA PHE A 266 -27.66 -16.82 0.71
C PHE A 266 -27.40 -17.95 1.70
N ILE A 267 -28.37 -18.30 2.55
CA ILE A 267 -28.27 -19.42 3.48
C ILE A 267 -28.07 -20.73 2.71
N ALA A 268 -28.90 -21.01 1.70
CA ALA A 268 -28.78 -22.21 0.89
C ALA A 268 -27.37 -22.34 0.28
N ARG A 269 -26.80 -21.26 -0.26
CA ARG A 269 -25.42 -21.27 -0.77
C ARG A 269 -24.40 -21.60 0.32
N LYS A 270 -24.50 -20.98 1.50
CA LYS A 270 -23.58 -21.22 2.62
C LYS A 270 -23.66 -22.67 3.12
N GLU A 271 -24.87 -23.23 3.19
CA GLU A 271 -25.06 -24.63 3.55
C GLU A 271 -24.48 -25.57 2.49
N VAL A 272 -24.73 -25.31 1.19
CA VAL A 272 -24.13 -26.10 0.10
C VAL A 272 -22.61 -26.07 0.15
N GLU A 273 -22.01 -24.89 0.34
CA GLU A 273 -20.54 -24.76 0.47
C GLU A 273 -19.99 -25.59 1.64
N ARG A 274 -20.72 -25.67 2.76
CA ARG A 274 -20.33 -26.42 3.95
C ARG A 274 -20.48 -27.93 3.74
N GLU A 275 -21.64 -28.38 3.26
CA GLU A 275 -21.90 -29.79 3.03
C GLU A 275 -21.02 -30.35 1.90
N ALA A 276 -20.73 -29.56 0.86
CA ALA A 276 -19.78 -29.92 -0.19
C ALA A 276 -18.37 -30.17 0.36
N ARG A 277 -17.85 -29.25 1.20
CA ARG A 277 -16.54 -29.45 1.86
C ARG A 277 -16.50 -30.72 2.70
N LYS A 278 -17.57 -30.99 3.44
CA LYS A 278 -17.69 -32.19 4.28
C LYS A 278 -17.74 -33.47 3.45
N ALA A 279 -18.47 -33.47 2.34
CA ALA A 279 -18.73 -34.67 1.54
C ALA A 279 -17.67 -34.95 0.46
N MET A 280 -16.95 -33.92 -0.01
CA MET A 280 -16.05 -34.02 -1.17
C MET A 280 -14.59 -33.69 -0.84
N GLY A 281 -14.27 -33.20 0.37
CA GLY A 281 -12.90 -32.84 0.74
C GLY A 281 -12.30 -31.78 -0.20
N GLU A 282 -11.10 -32.03 -0.72
CA GLU A 282 -10.40 -31.13 -1.64
C GLU A 282 -11.16 -30.89 -2.95
N ALA A 283 -11.90 -31.90 -3.45
CA ALA A 283 -12.69 -31.78 -4.69
C ALA A 283 -13.85 -30.78 -4.57
N ALA A 284 -14.19 -30.35 -3.35
CA ALA A 284 -15.19 -29.29 -3.14
C ALA A 284 -14.74 -27.93 -3.73
N ALA A 285 -13.43 -27.70 -3.90
CA ALA A 285 -12.92 -26.47 -4.50
C ALA A 285 -13.35 -26.29 -5.97
N ASP A 286 -13.65 -27.40 -6.66
CA ASP A 286 -14.11 -27.39 -8.06
C ASP A 286 -15.63 -27.21 -8.18
N PHE A 287 -16.38 -27.25 -7.06
CA PHE A 287 -17.80 -26.91 -7.02
C PHE A 287 -18.00 -25.49 -6.47
N TYR A 288 -18.36 -24.56 -7.34
CA TYR A 288 -18.45 -23.15 -7.00
C TYR A 288 -19.76 -22.51 -7.49
N ILE A 289 -20.38 -21.71 -6.62
CA ILE A 289 -21.60 -20.95 -6.94
C ILE A 289 -21.21 -19.49 -7.15
N ALA A 290 -21.15 -19.06 -8.42
CA ALA A 290 -20.71 -17.71 -8.80
C ALA A 290 -21.68 -16.62 -8.32
N SER A 291 -22.98 -16.89 -8.42
CA SER A 291 -24.06 -16.07 -7.90
C SER A 291 -25.26 -16.95 -7.56
N PHE A 292 -25.99 -16.65 -6.49
CA PHE A 292 -27.28 -17.28 -6.22
C PHE A 292 -28.27 -16.23 -5.72
N SER A 293 -29.08 -15.71 -6.64
CA SER A 293 -29.91 -14.52 -6.38
C SER A 293 -31.15 -14.50 -7.26
N SER A 294 -32.19 -13.83 -6.78
CA SER A 294 -33.40 -13.42 -7.50
C SER A 294 -33.27 -12.03 -8.14
N ARG A 295 -32.08 -11.43 -8.11
CA ARG A 295 -31.84 -10.07 -8.63
C ARG A 295 -30.64 -10.01 -9.53
N THR A 296 -29.53 -10.60 -9.12
CA THR A 296 -28.26 -10.51 -9.84
C THR A 296 -27.81 -11.87 -10.37
N ILE A 297 -27.04 -11.85 -11.45
CA ILE A 297 -26.37 -13.05 -11.99
C ILE A 297 -24.99 -12.66 -12.50
N VAL A 298 -24.03 -13.57 -12.35
CA VAL A 298 -22.63 -13.34 -12.72
C VAL A 298 -22.18 -14.31 -13.80
N TYR A 299 -21.68 -13.78 -14.92
CA TYR A 299 -21.05 -14.52 -16.00
C TYR A 299 -19.56 -14.18 -16.01
N LYS A 300 -18.70 -15.13 -15.63
CA LYS A 300 -17.26 -14.88 -15.47
C LYS A 300 -16.43 -16.12 -15.78
N GLY A 301 -15.17 -15.92 -16.13
CA GLY A 301 -14.26 -17.04 -16.35
C GLY A 301 -12.81 -16.62 -16.58
N MET A 302 -11.95 -17.61 -16.77
CA MET A 302 -10.52 -17.44 -17.07
C MET A 302 -10.34 -17.10 -18.55
N LEU A 303 -10.86 -15.92 -18.92
CA LEU A 303 -11.01 -15.47 -20.30
C LEU A 303 -10.37 -14.09 -20.47
N ARG A 304 -9.93 -13.78 -21.69
CA ARG A 304 -9.68 -12.40 -22.12
C ARG A 304 -11.00 -11.64 -22.14
N SER A 305 -10.93 -10.33 -21.95
CA SER A 305 -12.09 -9.42 -21.97
C SER A 305 -12.94 -9.58 -23.23
N ALA A 306 -12.28 -9.62 -24.40
CA ALA A 306 -12.96 -9.74 -25.70
C ALA A 306 -13.69 -11.08 -25.86
N VAL A 307 -13.24 -12.12 -25.17
CA VAL A 307 -13.74 -13.50 -25.32
C VAL A 307 -15.00 -13.74 -24.49
N VAL A 308 -15.27 -12.94 -23.44
CA VAL A 308 -16.42 -13.17 -22.54
C VAL A 308 -17.75 -13.24 -23.30
N GLY A 309 -17.99 -12.32 -24.24
CA GLY A 309 -19.21 -12.28 -25.04
C GLY A 309 -19.26 -13.32 -26.16
N GLU A 310 -18.10 -13.88 -26.57
CA GLU A 310 -18.03 -14.98 -27.53
C GLU A 310 -18.23 -16.34 -26.85
N PHE A 311 -17.75 -16.46 -25.61
CA PHE A 311 -17.81 -17.67 -24.81
C PHE A 311 -19.24 -17.92 -24.31
N TYR A 312 -19.87 -16.95 -23.64
CA TYR A 312 -21.23 -17.09 -23.11
C TYR A 312 -22.27 -16.63 -24.13
N LEU A 313 -22.93 -17.59 -24.81
CA LEU A 313 -23.86 -17.30 -25.89
C LEU A 313 -25.12 -16.56 -25.42
N ASP A 314 -25.48 -16.70 -24.14
CA ASP A 314 -26.58 -15.95 -23.50
C ASP A 314 -26.37 -14.43 -23.61
N LEU A 315 -25.11 -13.94 -23.50
CA LEU A 315 -24.81 -12.50 -23.55
C LEU A 315 -25.02 -11.89 -24.94
N ALA A 316 -25.07 -12.72 -25.98
CA ALA A 316 -25.37 -12.31 -27.35
C ALA A 316 -26.87 -12.42 -27.70
N ASP A 317 -27.69 -13.03 -26.83
CA ASP A 317 -29.12 -13.21 -27.07
C ASP A 317 -29.87 -11.88 -26.83
N PRO A 318 -30.67 -11.38 -27.80
CA PRO A 318 -31.46 -10.15 -27.63
C PRO A 318 -32.49 -10.20 -26.50
N ALA A 319 -32.87 -11.39 -26.02
CA ALA A 319 -33.73 -11.57 -24.84
C ALA A 319 -33.01 -11.30 -23.52
N TYR A 320 -31.68 -11.15 -23.54
CA TYR A 320 -30.89 -10.74 -22.39
C TYR A 320 -30.98 -9.22 -22.18
N GLU A 321 -31.98 -8.80 -21.41
CA GLU A 321 -32.22 -7.40 -21.08
C GLU A 321 -31.81 -7.09 -19.64
N THR A 322 -31.10 -5.98 -19.42
CA THR A 322 -30.71 -5.53 -18.08
C THR A 322 -30.66 -4.00 -18.00
N ALA A 323 -30.87 -3.45 -16.80
CA ALA A 323 -30.74 -2.02 -16.55
C ALA A 323 -29.32 -1.60 -16.12
N PHE A 324 -28.51 -2.55 -15.65
CA PHE A 324 -27.12 -2.29 -15.24
C PHE A 324 -26.19 -3.44 -15.55
N ALA A 325 -24.89 -3.13 -15.62
CA ALA A 325 -23.82 -4.12 -15.66
C ALA A 325 -22.59 -3.63 -14.89
N ILE A 326 -22.02 -4.50 -14.05
CA ILE A 326 -20.66 -4.35 -13.51
C ILE A 326 -19.73 -5.21 -14.34
N TYR A 327 -18.60 -4.67 -14.77
CA TYR A 327 -17.59 -5.41 -15.53
C TYR A 327 -16.23 -5.37 -14.82
N HIS A 328 -15.47 -6.46 -14.95
CA HIS A 328 -14.17 -6.58 -14.33
C HIS A 328 -13.20 -7.41 -15.19
N ARG A 329 -11.96 -6.93 -15.30
CA ARG A 329 -10.80 -7.64 -15.88
C ARG A 329 -9.69 -7.74 -14.84
N ARG A 330 -9.31 -8.97 -14.50
CA ARG A 330 -8.28 -9.32 -13.52
C ARG A 330 -6.89 -9.42 -14.16
N PHE A 331 -5.87 -9.05 -13.40
CA PHE A 331 -4.45 -9.39 -13.56
C PHE A 331 -4.05 -10.16 -12.31
N SER A 332 -3.35 -11.27 -12.46
CA SER A 332 -2.79 -12.03 -11.34
C SER A 332 -1.30 -12.25 -11.50
N THR A 333 -0.58 -12.47 -10.41
CA THR A 333 0.81 -12.95 -10.48
C THR A 333 0.91 -14.46 -10.67
N ASN A 334 -0.23 -15.15 -10.76
CA ASN A 334 -0.31 -16.61 -10.93
C ASN A 334 -0.39 -17.01 -12.40
N THR A 335 0.26 -18.11 -12.76
CA THR A 335 0.23 -18.67 -14.12
C THR A 335 -0.80 -19.79 -14.30
N THR A 336 -1.42 -20.27 -13.22
CA THR A 336 -2.43 -21.33 -13.26
C THR A 336 -3.85 -20.74 -13.11
N PRO A 337 -4.73 -20.88 -14.12
CA PRO A 337 -6.07 -20.30 -14.09
C PRO A 337 -7.02 -21.06 -13.16
N LYS A 338 -7.64 -20.36 -12.21
CA LYS A 338 -8.67 -20.87 -11.28
C LYS A 338 -10.01 -20.15 -11.45
N TRP A 339 -10.93 -20.69 -12.25
CA TRP A 339 -12.21 -20.06 -12.63
C TRP A 339 -12.99 -19.32 -11.52
N PRO A 340 -13.10 -19.85 -10.28
CA PRO A 340 -13.78 -19.14 -9.18
C PRO A 340 -13.21 -17.75 -8.84
N LEU A 341 -11.92 -17.52 -9.08
CA LEU A 341 -11.21 -16.29 -8.73
C LEU A 341 -11.42 -15.13 -9.72
N ALA A 342 -12.00 -15.40 -10.89
CA ALA A 342 -12.46 -14.33 -11.77
C ALA A 342 -13.48 -13.44 -11.04
N GLN A 343 -13.63 -12.20 -11.47
CA GLN A 343 -14.57 -11.23 -10.91
C GLN A 343 -15.53 -10.75 -12.00
N PRO A 344 -16.70 -10.17 -11.66
CA PRO A 344 -17.19 -9.81 -10.31
C PRO A 344 -17.43 -10.97 -9.33
N MET A 345 -17.50 -10.64 -8.04
CA MET A 345 -17.97 -11.52 -6.97
C MET A 345 -19.50 -11.42 -6.85
N ARG A 346 -20.11 -11.51 -5.65
CA ARG A 346 -21.58 -11.59 -5.50
C ARG A 346 -22.21 -10.22 -5.31
N ILE A 347 -21.49 -9.32 -4.66
CA ILE A 347 -21.85 -7.92 -4.45
C ILE A 347 -20.80 -6.99 -5.08
N LEU A 348 -19.52 -7.40 -5.12
CA LEU A 348 -18.39 -6.52 -5.44
C LEU A 348 -17.65 -6.88 -6.73
N GLY A 349 -17.14 -5.87 -7.42
CA GLY A 349 -15.95 -5.93 -8.27
C GLY A 349 -14.86 -5.06 -7.64
N HIS A 350 -13.68 -5.63 -7.41
CA HIS A 350 -12.57 -5.00 -6.71
C HIS A 350 -11.34 -4.86 -7.62
N ASN A 351 -10.87 -3.63 -7.76
CA ASN A 351 -9.59 -3.31 -8.38
C ASN A 351 -8.64 -2.77 -7.31
N GLY A 352 -7.67 -3.57 -6.87
CA GLY A 352 -6.94 -3.23 -5.66
C GLY A 352 -6.27 -4.43 -5.02
N GLU A 353 -5.69 -4.18 -3.84
CA GLU A 353 -5.11 -5.20 -2.97
C GLU A 353 -5.37 -4.78 -1.51
N ILE A 354 -5.91 -5.67 -0.69
CA ILE A 354 -6.09 -5.42 0.75
C ILE A 354 -4.80 -5.79 1.49
N ASN A 355 -4.02 -4.79 1.89
CA ASN A 355 -2.70 -4.97 2.50
C ASN A 355 -2.76 -5.33 4.00
N THR A 356 -3.96 -5.35 4.60
CA THR A 356 -4.22 -5.76 5.99
C THR A 356 -4.95 -7.10 6.12
N LEU A 357 -5.07 -7.87 5.02
CA LEU A 357 -5.94 -9.04 4.94
C LEU A 357 -5.77 -10.04 6.10
N GLN A 358 -4.54 -10.40 6.47
CA GLN A 358 -4.30 -11.38 7.53
C GLN A 358 -4.90 -10.91 8.87
N GLY A 359 -4.73 -9.63 9.20
CA GLY A 359 -5.33 -9.03 10.39
C GLY A 359 -6.85 -9.06 10.31
N ASN A 360 -7.42 -8.65 9.16
CA ASN A 360 -8.86 -8.65 8.95
C ASN A 360 -9.45 -10.06 9.11
N LEU A 361 -8.81 -11.09 8.56
CA LEU A 361 -9.24 -12.48 8.69
C LEU A 361 -9.20 -12.95 10.14
N ASN A 362 -8.12 -12.65 10.86
CA ASN A 362 -7.98 -12.96 12.28
C ASN A 362 -9.07 -12.29 13.13
N TRP A 363 -9.41 -11.04 12.83
CA TRP A 363 -10.45 -10.29 13.50
C TRP A 363 -11.87 -10.76 13.15
N VAL A 364 -12.10 -11.23 11.91
CA VAL A 364 -13.37 -11.89 11.57
C VAL A 364 -13.50 -13.22 12.32
N ALA A 365 -12.43 -14.03 12.33
CA ALA A 365 -12.41 -15.30 13.06
C ALA A 365 -12.64 -15.11 14.56
N SER A 366 -12.13 -14.02 15.16
CA SER A 366 -12.29 -13.76 16.58
C SER A 366 -13.70 -13.34 17.01
N ARG A 367 -14.54 -12.84 16.09
CA ARG A 367 -15.87 -12.30 16.43
C ARG A 367 -17.02 -13.12 15.88
N GLN A 368 -16.78 -14.01 14.92
CA GLN A 368 -17.85 -14.70 14.20
C GLN A 368 -18.77 -15.54 15.11
N ALA A 369 -18.27 -15.99 16.28
CA ALA A 369 -19.05 -16.72 17.28
C ALA A 369 -20.02 -15.82 18.08
N GLU A 370 -19.79 -14.50 18.10
CA GLU A 370 -20.60 -13.53 18.84
C GLU A 370 -21.64 -12.83 17.95
N LEU A 371 -21.59 -13.07 16.64
CA LEU A 371 -22.50 -12.44 15.69
C LEU A 371 -23.91 -13.00 15.87
N SER A 372 -24.84 -12.11 16.15
CA SER A 372 -26.25 -12.43 16.25
C SER A 372 -27.09 -11.31 15.66
N HIS A 373 -28.16 -11.62 14.96
CA HIS A 373 -29.13 -10.63 14.51
C HIS A 373 -30.52 -11.28 14.35
N PRO A 374 -31.62 -10.65 14.83
CA PRO A 374 -32.95 -11.25 14.77
C PRO A 374 -33.38 -11.69 13.36
N ILE A 375 -32.87 -11.03 12.31
CA ILE A 375 -33.18 -11.36 10.91
C ILE A 375 -32.76 -12.79 10.51
N TRP A 376 -31.77 -13.36 11.19
CA TRP A 376 -31.24 -14.70 10.93
C TRP A 376 -31.98 -15.80 11.69
N ASN A 377 -32.88 -15.44 12.62
CA ASN A 377 -33.73 -16.38 13.37
C ASN A 377 -32.96 -17.52 14.08
N GLY A 378 -31.79 -17.23 14.65
CA GLY A 378 -30.96 -18.21 15.35
C GLY A 378 -30.12 -19.11 14.44
N ARG A 379 -30.02 -18.78 13.14
CA ARG A 379 -29.25 -19.53 12.13
C ARG A 379 -27.88 -18.95 11.84
N GLU A 380 -27.34 -18.11 12.72
CA GLU A 380 -26.04 -17.46 12.51
C GLU A 380 -24.89 -18.48 12.38
N SER A 381 -24.99 -19.64 13.06
CA SER A 381 -24.05 -20.75 12.90
C SER A 381 -23.99 -21.29 11.47
N ASP A 382 -25.10 -21.22 10.73
CA ASP A 382 -25.19 -21.75 9.36
C ASP A 382 -24.40 -20.88 8.37
N LEU A 383 -24.05 -19.65 8.76
CA LEU A 383 -23.27 -18.70 7.96
C LEU A 383 -21.76 -18.94 8.07
N LEU A 384 -21.31 -19.75 9.03
CA LEU A 384 -19.90 -20.00 9.27
C LEU A 384 -19.30 -21.05 8.33
N PRO A 385 -17.99 -20.97 8.01
CA PRO A 385 -17.10 -19.85 8.30
C PRO A 385 -17.42 -18.62 7.42
N LEU A 386 -17.23 -17.42 7.97
CA LEU A 386 -17.50 -16.18 7.24
C LEU A 386 -16.47 -15.92 6.15
N CYS A 387 -15.19 -16.01 6.49
CA CYS A 387 -14.07 -15.80 5.58
C CYS A 387 -13.27 -17.10 5.35
N ASP A 388 -12.34 -17.07 4.42
CA ASP A 388 -11.52 -18.21 4.02
C ASP A 388 -10.15 -17.72 3.55
N ALA A 389 -9.09 -18.14 4.22
CA ALA A 389 -7.73 -17.69 3.94
C ALA A 389 -7.22 -18.13 2.55
N SER A 390 -7.82 -19.18 1.96
CA SER A 390 -7.49 -19.64 0.60
C SER A 390 -8.19 -18.84 -0.50
N ALA A 391 -9.23 -18.08 -0.13
CA ALA A 391 -9.92 -17.19 -1.07
C ALA A 391 -9.14 -15.88 -1.21
N SER A 392 -9.28 -15.22 -2.37
CA SER A 392 -8.65 -13.93 -2.59
C SER A 392 -9.13 -12.87 -1.58
N ASP A 393 -8.33 -11.82 -1.42
CA ASP A 393 -8.66 -10.64 -0.61
C ASP A 393 -10.05 -10.07 -0.95
N SER A 394 -10.35 -10.00 -2.24
CA SER A 394 -11.56 -9.50 -2.86
C SER A 394 -12.76 -10.38 -2.51
N ALA A 395 -12.57 -11.70 -2.50
CA ALA A 395 -13.61 -12.65 -2.14
C ALA A 395 -13.95 -12.58 -0.65
N ASN A 396 -12.93 -12.38 0.20
CA ASN A 396 -13.14 -12.21 1.64
C ASN A 396 -13.86 -10.90 1.96
N LEU A 397 -13.48 -9.79 1.31
CA LEU A 397 -14.18 -8.53 1.44
C LEU A 397 -15.65 -8.65 0.97
N ASP A 398 -15.90 -9.31 -0.17
CA ASP A 398 -17.25 -9.56 -0.70
C ASP A 398 -18.11 -10.37 0.28
N ARG A 399 -17.56 -11.38 0.94
CA ARG A 399 -18.29 -12.19 1.93
C ARG A 399 -18.77 -11.37 3.13
N VAL A 400 -17.92 -10.49 3.67
CA VAL A 400 -18.31 -9.62 4.79
C VAL A 400 -19.29 -8.55 4.33
N ALA A 401 -19.08 -7.95 3.16
CA ALA A 401 -20.01 -6.97 2.59
C ALA A 401 -21.39 -7.59 2.33
N GLU A 402 -21.44 -8.80 1.76
CA GLU A 402 -22.67 -9.55 1.53
C GLU A 402 -23.37 -9.90 2.84
N LEU A 403 -22.65 -10.34 3.88
CA LEU A 403 -23.23 -10.56 5.20
C LEU A 403 -23.94 -9.30 5.74
N MET A 404 -23.28 -8.14 5.66
CA MET A 404 -23.87 -6.87 6.10
C MET A 404 -25.12 -6.55 5.27
N VAL A 405 -25.04 -6.63 3.94
CA VAL A 405 -26.19 -6.34 3.06
C VAL A 405 -27.37 -7.29 3.35
N ARG A 406 -27.10 -8.59 3.52
CA ARG A 406 -28.15 -9.57 3.83
C ARG A 406 -28.71 -9.44 5.25
N THR A 407 -27.95 -8.83 6.16
CA THR A 407 -28.41 -8.48 7.51
C THR A 407 -29.34 -7.25 7.51
N GLY A 408 -29.37 -6.47 6.42
CA GLY A 408 -30.29 -5.34 6.23
C GLY A 408 -29.62 -3.98 6.05
N TYR A 409 -28.30 -3.94 5.89
CA TYR A 409 -27.57 -2.71 5.59
C TYR A 409 -27.62 -2.41 4.09
N GLU A 410 -27.57 -1.14 3.72
CA GLU A 410 -27.39 -0.79 2.32
C GLU A 410 -25.91 -0.96 1.89
N PRO A 411 -25.64 -1.30 0.62
CA PRO A 411 -24.27 -1.56 0.17
C PRO A 411 -23.28 -0.43 0.43
N GLN A 412 -23.69 0.82 0.23
CA GLN A 412 -22.83 1.98 0.47
C GLN A 412 -22.55 2.20 1.96
N GLU A 413 -23.50 1.88 2.85
CA GLU A 413 -23.29 1.92 4.30
C GLU A 413 -22.30 0.83 4.74
N ALA A 414 -22.48 -0.40 4.24
CA ALA A 414 -21.57 -1.50 4.52
C ALA A 414 -20.12 -1.19 4.07
N LEU A 415 -19.96 -0.57 2.89
CA LEU A 415 -18.65 -0.22 2.36
C LEU A 415 -18.03 1.03 3.01
N MET A 416 -18.83 1.98 3.50
CA MET A 416 -18.31 3.04 4.38
C MET A 416 -17.73 2.45 5.66
N LEU A 417 -18.37 1.44 6.24
CA LEU A 417 -17.90 0.69 7.40
C LEU A 417 -16.60 -0.07 7.12
N LEU A 418 -16.54 -0.86 6.05
CA LEU A 418 -15.43 -1.77 5.78
C LEU A 418 -14.21 -1.04 5.22
N VAL A 419 -14.44 -0.03 4.37
CA VAL A 419 -13.40 0.79 3.74
C VAL A 419 -13.66 2.27 4.07
N PRO A 420 -13.41 2.69 5.32
CA PRO A 420 -13.74 4.03 5.80
C PRO A 420 -12.83 5.09 5.21
N GLU A 421 -13.37 6.29 4.98
CA GLU A 421 -12.56 7.43 4.54
C GLU A 421 -11.59 7.89 5.63
N ALA A 422 -10.57 8.68 5.24
CA ALA A 422 -9.69 9.34 6.20
C ALA A 422 -10.43 10.53 6.85
N TYR A 423 -11.33 10.22 7.79
CA TYR A 423 -12.18 11.22 8.47
C TYR A 423 -11.44 12.01 9.56
N ARG A 424 -10.35 11.44 10.10
CA ARG A 424 -9.47 12.12 11.06
C ARG A 424 -8.69 13.23 10.38
N ASN A 425 -8.53 14.35 11.08
CA ASN A 425 -7.80 15.52 10.57
C ASN A 425 -8.34 16.06 9.23
N HIS A 426 -9.61 15.78 8.89
CA HIS A 426 -10.30 16.32 7.72
C HIS A 426 -11.11 17.58 8.12
N PRO A 427 -10.61 18.81 7.88
CA PRO A 427 -11.23 20.02 8.40
C PRO A 427 -12.64 20.24 7.84
N ASP A 428 -12.83 20.02 6.54
CA ASP A 428 -14.15 20.18 5.88
C ASP A 428 -15.18 19.21 6.44
N LEU A 429 -14.84 17.93 6.59
CA LEU A 429 -15.75 16.92 7.14
C LEU A 429 -16.11 17.23 8.60
N MET A 430 -15.13 17.58 9.43
CA MET A 430 -15.38 17.92 10.84
C MET A 430 -16.24 19.17 11.02
N LYS A 431 -16.14 20.13 10.11
CA LYS A 431 -16.87 21.39 10.18
C LYS A 431 -18.27 21.27 9.57
N ASP A 432 -18.36 20.68 8.38
CA ASP A 432 -19.56 20.72 7.56
C ASP A 432 -20.44 19.47 7.71
N TYR A 433 -19.86 18.36 8.20
CA TYR A 433 -20.52 17.06 8.35
C TYR A 433 -20.11 16.31 9.64
N PRO A 434 -20.26 16.92 10.83
CA PRO A 434 -19.87 16.29 12.10
C PRO A 434 -20.56 14.94 12.34
N GLU A 435 -21.79 14.76 11.85
CA GLU A 435 -22.51 13.49 11.93
C GLU A 435 -21.78 12.34 11.22
N VAL A 436 -21.04 12.62 10.14
CA VAL A 436 -20.25 11.62 9.42
C VAL A 436 -19.01 11.22 10.23
N VAL A 437 -18.40 12.18 10.94
CA VAL A 437 -17.32 11.89 11.89
C VAL A 437 -17.81 10.99 13.01
N ASP A 438 -19.00 11.27 13.56
CA ASP A 438 -19.64 10.45 14.60
C ASP A 438 -19.93 9.03 14.11
N PHE A 439 -20.39 8.87 12.85
CA PHE A 439 -20.58 7.56 12.21
C PHE A 439 -19.28 6.75 12.23
N TYR A 440 -18.18 7.31 11.71
CA TYR A 440 -16.92 6.58 11.63
C TYR A 440 -16.32 6.32 13.01
N GLU A 441 -16.42 7.29 13.93
CA GLU A 441 -15.92 7.13 15.29
C GLU A 441 -16.68 6.04 16.08
N TYR A 442 -17.97 5.87 15.83
CA TYR A 442 -18.74 4.76 16.37
C TYR A 442 -18.27 3.42 15.80
N TRP A 443 -18.26 3.29 14.47
CA TRP A 443 -18.00 2.01 13.80
C TRP A 443 -16.59 1.49 14.03
N GLU A 444 -15.60 2.35 14.20
CA GLU A 444 -14.25 1.91 14.53
C GLU A 444 -14.14 1.20 15.89
N GLY A 445 -15.07 1.44 16.81
CA GLY A 445 -15.17 0.65 18.05
C GLY A 445 -15.55 -0.80 17.82
N LEU A 446 -16.27 -1.09 16.73
CA LEU A 446 -16.73 -2.41 16.33
C LEU A 446 -15.79 -3.04 15.29
N GLN A 447 -15.50 -2.36 14.17
CA GLN A 447 -14.83 -2.90 12.99
C GLN A 447 -13.57 -2.11 12.63
N GLU A 448 -12.47 -2.82 12.39
CA GLU A 448 -11.26 -2.27 11.76
C GLU A 448 -11.45 -2.08 10.26
N GLY A 449 -10.75 -1.09 9.69
CA GLY A 449 -10.77 -0.86 8.25
C GLY A 449 -10.00 -1.94 7.48
N TRP A 450 -10.51 -2.27 6.29
CA TRP A 450 -9.82 -3.09 5.31
C TRP A 450 -8.99 -2.14 4.42
N ASP A 451 -7.72 -1.94 4.77
CA ASP A 451 -6.85 -0.97 4.13
C ASP A 451 -6.14 -1.54 2.90
N GLY A 452 -5.63 -0.64 2.07
CA GLY A 452 -4.96 -0.94 0.80
C GLY A 452 -5.63 -0.27 -0.40
N PRO A 453 -4.98 -0.23 -1.57
CA PRO A 453 -5.57 0.35 -2.77
C PRO A 453 -6.88 -0.35 -3.12
N ALA A 454 -7.97 0.39 -3.33
CA ALA A 454 -9.24 -0.20 -3.73
C ALA A 454 -10.10 0.77 -4.53
N LEU A 455 -10.51 0.33 -5.72
CA LEU A 455 -11.76 0.77 -6.35
C LEU A 455 -12.75 -0.38 -6.24
N LEU A 456 -13.79 -0.16 -5.45
CA LEU A 456 -14.90 -1.08 -5.26
C LEU A 456 -16.06 -0.61 -6.11
N VAL A 457 -16.57 -1.49 -6.96
CA VAL A 457 -17.84 -1.32 -7.66
C VAL A 457 -18.80 -2.33 -7.09
N PHE A 458 -20.02 -1.92 -6.75
CA PHE A 458 -20.92 -2.76 -5.95
C PHE A 458 -22.36 -2.68 -6.42
N SER A 459 -23.12 -3.76 -6.21
CA SER A 459 -24.58 -3.77 -6.37
C SER A 459 -25.26 -4.85 -5.55
N ASP A 460 -26.45 -4.56 -5.03
CA ASP A 460 -27.40 -5.52 -4.44
C ASP A 460 -28.56 -5.87 -5.39
N GLY A 461 -28.48 -5.40 -6.64
CA GLY A 461 -29.51 -5.52 -7.67
C GLY A 461 -30.55 -4.40 -7.68
N LYS A 462 -30.62 -3.56 -6.63
CA LYS A 462 -31.48 -2.37 -6.54
C LYS A 462 -30.67 -1.08 -6.71
N LYS A 463 -29.54 -1.01 -6.00
CA LYS A 463 -28.58 0.08 -6.05
C LYS A 463 -27.29 -0.39 -6.69
N ILE A 464 -26.59 0.54 -7.33
CA ILE A 464 -25.27 0.29 -7.91
C ILE A 464 -24.37 1.49 -7.71
N GLY A 465 -23.13 1.26 -7.30
CA GLY A 465 -22.23 2.35 -6.97
C GLY A 465 -20.76 1.99 -7.06
N ALA A 466 -19.94 2.97 -6.72
CA ALA A 466 -18.51 2.81 -6.60
C ALA A 466 -17.96 3.57 -5.39
N ARG A 467 -16.89 3.05 -4.78
CA ARG A 467 -16.18 3.65 -3.64
C ARG A 467 -14.67 3.47 -3.80
N LEU A 468 -13.90 4.51 -3.45
CA LEU A 468 -12.44 4.44 -3.35
C LEU A 468 -11.97 4.19 -1.92
N ASP A 469 -10.78 3.60 -1.81
CA ASP A 469 -10.02 3.52 -0.58
C ASP A 469 -9.70 4.91 0.00
N ARG A 470 -9.34 4.94 1.28
CA ARG A 470 -9.05 6.17 2.04
C ARG A 470 -8.02 7.10 1.43
N ASN A 471 -7.12 6.58 0.60
CA ASN A 471 -5.99 7.28 0.00
C ASN A 471 -6.18 7.53 -1.50
N GLY A 472 -7.27 7.02 -2.10
CA GLY A 472 -7.58 7.18 -3.52
C GLY A 472 -6.50 6.59 -4.43
N LEU A 473 -5.98 5.42 -4.08
CA LEU A 473 -4.83 4.80 -4.75
C LEU A 473 -5.19 4.14 -6.10
N ARG A 474 -6.48 4.12 -6.45
CA ARG A 474 -7.00 3.62 -7.71
C ARG A 474 -7.79 4.70 -8.46
N PRO A 475 -7.69 4.76 -9.80
CA PRO A 475 -8.44 5.73 -10.58
C PRO A 475 -9.92 5.33 -10.70
N ALA A 476 -10.83 6.29 -10.56
CA ALA A 476 -12.25 6.10 -10.85
C ALA A 476 -12.85 7.37 -11.48
N ARG A 477 -13.41 7.22 -12.67
CA ARG A 477 -14.05 8.29 -13.46
C ARG A 477 -15.52 7.97 -13.65
N PHE A 478 -16.37 9.00 -13.67
CA PHE A 478 -17.79 8.82 -13.95
C PHE A 478 -18.34 9.80 -14.99
N TRP A 479 -19.39 9.37 -15.69
CA TRP A 479 -20.09 10.15 -16.70
C TRP A 479 -21.60 10.01 -16.51
N ARG A 480 -22.31 11.12 -16.68
CA ARG A 480 -23.77 11.16 -16.81
C ARG A 480 -24.12 11.58 -18.22
N THR A 481 -25.00 10.85 -18.89
CA THR A 481 -25.44 11.15 -20.25
C THR A 481 -26.88 11.67 -20.31
N ALA A 482 -27.26 12.30 -21.42
CA ALA A 482 -28.58 12.92 -21.60
C ALA A 482 -29.71 11.88 -21.71
N ASP A 483 -29.37 10.62 -21.97
CA ASP A 483 -30.24 9.45 -21.94
C ASP A 483 -30.37 8.80 -20.54
N ASP A 484 -29.99 9.53 -19.48
CA ASP A 484 -30.02 9.09 -18.08
C ASP A 484 -29.15 7.86 -17.78
N THR A 485 -28.10 7.61 -18.58
CA THR A 485 -27.12 6.55 -18.30
C THR A 485 -25.95 7.07 -17.46
N ILE A 486 -25.53 6.28 -16.48
CA ILE A 486 -24.33 6.47 -15.67
C ILE A 486 -23.28 5.46 -16.07
N TYR A 487 -22.06 5.95 -16.22
CA TYR A 487 -20.87 5.11 -16.42
C TYR A 487 -19.89 5.41 -15.30
N VAL A 488 -19.29 4.37 -14.74
CA VAL A 488 -18.10 4.48 -13.88
C VAL A 488 -17.04 3.55 -14.44
N ALA A 489 -15.80 4.00 -14.52
CA ALA A 489 -14.71 3.21 -15.05
C ALA A 489 -13.36 3.57 -14.42
N SER A 490 -12.46 2.59 -14.43
CA SER A 490 -11.05 2.78 -14.03
C SER A 490 -10.26 3.66 -15.00
N GLU A 491 -10.71 3.82 -16.26
CA GLU A 491 -10.05 4.63 -17.30
C GLU A 491 -11.05 5.42 -18.15
N VAL A 492 -10.56 6.48 -18.80
CA VAL A 492 -11.31 7.21 -19.83
C VAL A 492 -11.31 6.46 -21.17
N GLY A 493 -12.22 6.80 -22.08
CA GLY A 493 -12.35 6.17 -23.41
C GLY A 493 -13.23 4.91 -23.47
N VAL A 494 -13.87 4.49 -22.37
CA VAL A 494 -14.80 3.33 -22.35
C VAL A 494 -16.13 3.58 -23.08
N LEU A 495 -16.48 4.85 -23.30
CA LEU A 495 -17.72 5.31 -23.93
C LEU A 495 -17.70 5.24 -25.48
N GLY A 496 -16.59 4.82 -26.07
CA GLY A 496 -16.39 4.80 -27.51
C GLY A 496 -15.87 6.11 -28.08
N ASP A 497 -16.26 6.47 -29.30
CA ASP A 497 -15.75 7.69 -29.96
C ASP A 497 -16.20 8.93 -29.16
N VAL A 498 -15.22 9.55 -28.52
CA VAL A 498 -15.38 10.73 -27.65
C VAL A 498 -15.92 11.92 -28.45
N LEU A 499 -15.65 11.99 -29.76
CA LEU A 499 -16.08 13.09 -30.62
C LEU A 499 -17.57 13.02 -30.93
N THR A 500 -18.09 11.84 -31.29
CA THR A 500 -19.53 11.68 -31.61
C THR A 500 -20.41 11.68 -30.37
N ASN A 501 -19.90 11.23 -29.22
CA ASN A 501 -20.67 11.17 -27.97
C ASN A 501 -20.60 12.45 -27.12
N ALA A 502 -19.79 13.44 -27.49
CA ALA A 502 -19.59 14.67 -26.71
C ALA A 502 -20.92 15.41 -26.40
N GLY A 503 -21.84 15.47 -27.37
CA GLY A 503 -23.15 16.12 -27.19
C GLY A 503 -24.11 15.38 -26.25
N ASN A 504 -23.86 14.08 -25.98
CA ASN A 504 -24.68 13.28 -25.07
C ASN A 504 -24.16 13.30 -23.62
N VAL A 505 -22.96 13.82 -23.35
CA VAL A 505 -22.41 13.86 -21.98
C VAL A 505 -22.89 15.11 -21.26
N VAL A 506 -23.69 14.93 -20.21
CA VAL A 506 -24.25 16.01 -19.38
C VAL A 506 -23.32 16.37 -18.23
N ALA A 507 -22.62 15.39 -17.66
CA ALA A 507 -21.63 15.62 -16.60
C ALA A 507 -20.49 14.61 -16.67
N LYS A 508 -19.30 15.05 -16.25
CA LYS A 508 -18.12 14.21 -16.03
C LYS A 508 -17.54 14.50 -14.64
N GLY A 509 -17.13 13.45 -13.94
CA GLY A 509 -16.49 13.58 -12.64
C GLY A 509 -15.50 12.46 -12.35
N ARG A 510 -14.98 12.45 -11.13
CA ARG A 510 -14.05 11.44 -10.62
C ARG A 510 -14.25 11.26 -9.12
N LEU A 511 -13.89 10.10 -8.60
CA LEU A 511 -13.80 9.89 -7.16
C LEU A 511 -12.39 10.26 -6.67
N GLY A 512 -12.34 11.00 -5.57
CA GLY A 512 -11.15 11.21 -4.77
C GLY A 512 -11.04 10.23 -3.58
N PRO A 513 -10.03 10.41 -2.71
CA PRO A 513 -9.81 9.54 -1.56
C PRO A 513 -11.05 9.38 -0.66
N GLY A 514 -11.45 8.13 -0.39
CA GLY A 514 -12.60 7.78 0.45
C GLY A 514 -13.98 8.05 -0.14
N GLN A 515 -14.07 8.62 -1.35
CA GLN A 515 -15.32 9.07 -1.93
C GLN A 515 -16.15 7.95 -2.55
N SER A 516 -17.48 8.14 -2.57
CA SER A 516 -18.43 7.24 -3.23
C SER A 516 -19.38 7.95 -4.21
N VAL A 517 -19.94 7.16 -5.13
CA VAL A 517 -21.13 7.48 -5.93
C VAL A 517 -22.11 6.31 -5.88
N CYS A 518 -23.41 6.60 -5.96
CA CYS A 518 -24.45 5.59 -5.92
C CYS A 518 -25.61 5.98 -6.85
N ALA A 519 -26.07 5.04 -7.66
CA ALA A 519 -27.29 5.13 -8.44
C ALA A 519 -28.34 4.19 -7.83
N ASP A 520 -29.49 4.74 -7.48
CA ASP A 520 -30.65 3.97 -7.03
C ASP A 520 -31.60 3.78 -8.21
N LEU A 521 -31.73 2.52 -8.65
CA LEU A 521 -32.53 2.17 -9.84
C LEU A 521 -34.03 2.13 -9.53
N GLU A 522 -34.43 2.08 -8.26
CA GLU A 522 -35.83 2.08 -7.85
C GLU A 522 -36.37 3.53 -7.77
N SER A 523 -35.60 4.45 -7.19
CA SER A 523 -35.98 5.87 -7.09
C SER A 523 -35.54 6.73 -8.28
N GLY A 524 -34.60 6.25 -9.08
CA GLY A 524 -34.03 6.95 -10.22
C GLY A 524 -33.09 8.10 -9.87
N THR A 525 -32.48 8.05 -8.69
CA THR A 525 -31.56 9.07 -8.19
C THR A 525 -30.10 8.69 -8.41
N PHE A 526 -29.25 9.71 -8.53
CA PHE A 526 -27.80 9.57 -8.55
C PHE A 526 -27.21 10.49 -7.49
N GLU A 527 -26.52 9.90 -6.53
CA GLU A 527 -25.94 10.58 -5.39
C GLU A 527 -24.42 10.51 -5.44
N GLU A 528 -23.79 11.62 -5.05
CA GLU A 528 -22.34 11.74 -4.87
C GLU A 528 -22.01 11.74 -3.37
N ASN A 529 -20.72 11.65 -3.04
CA ASN A 529 -20.19 11.38 -1.69
C ASN A 529 -20.90 12.13 -0.56
N ALA A 530 -21.04 13.46 -0.65
CA ALA A 530 -21.59 14.26 0.44
C ALA A 530 -23.06 13.94 0.76
N ALA A 531 -23.86 13.60 -0.25
CA ALA A 531 -25.26 13.21 -0.05
C ALA A 531 -25.32 11.82 0.59
N ILE A 532 -24.52 10.87 0.09
CA ILE A 532 -24.44 9.49 0.59
C ILE A 532 -24.00 9.48 2.06
N SER A 533 -22.87 10.12 2.38
CA SER A 533 -22.32 10.09 3.72
C SER A 533 -23.27 10.74 4.74
N ARG A 534 -23.90 11.86 4.37
CA ARG A 534 -24.88 12.53 5.23
C ARG A 534 -26.12 11.67 5.47
N ASP A 535 -26.67 11.06 4.43
CA ASP A 535 -27.84 10.17 4.57
C ASP A 535 -27.52 8.99 5.49
N VAL A 536 -26.41 8.29 5.22
CA VAL A 536 -25.98 7.14 6.03
C VAL A 536 -25.72 7.52 7.48
N ALA A 537 -25.05 8.65 7.72
CA ALA A 537 -24.77 9.14 9.06
C ALA A 537 -26.04 9.60 9.81
N ALA A 538 -27.06 10.10 9.11
CA ALA A 538 -28.30 10.58 9.72
C ALA A 538 -29.27 9.44 10.13
N ARG A 539 -29.08 8.22 9.63
CA ARG A 539 -29.97 7.08 9.90
C ARG A 539 -30.05 6.68 11.37
N ARG A 540 -28.98 6.91 12.13
CA ARG A 540 -28.87 6.49 13.54
C ARG A 540 -28.19 7.58 14.38
N PRO A 541 -28.47 7.68 15.70
CA PRO A 541 -27.95 8.74 16.54
C PRO A 541 -26.51 8.46 17.01
N TYR A 542 -25.55 8.39 16.07
CA TYR A 542 -24.17 7.99 16.35
C TYR A 542 -23.48 8.89 17.39
N ALA A 543 -23.70 10.21 17.35
CA ALA A 543 -23.16 11.14 18.34
C ALA A 543 -23.51 10.73 19.78
N LYS A 544 -24.77 10.33 20.01
CA LYS A 544 -25.26 9.87 21.30
C LYS A 544 -24.60 8.55 21.69
N TRP A 545 -24.45 7.63 20.74
CA TRP A 545 -23.84 6.32 20.98
C TRP A 545 -22.35 6.44 21.28
N VAL A 546 -21.61 7.28 20.55
CA VAL A 546 -20.19 7.56 20.83
C VAL A 546 -20.04 8.13 22.24
N ALA A 547 -20.86 9.11 22.62
CA ALA A 547 -20.78 9.74 23.93
C ALA A 547 -21.01 8.77 25.11
N SER A 548 -21.84 7.74 24.93
CA SER A 548 -22.11 6.74 25.98
C SER A 548 -21.13 5.57 25.96
N SER A 549 -20.56 5.22 24.80
CA SER A 549 -19.71 4.05 24.60
C SER A 549 -18.21 4.32 24.64
N LEU A 550 -17.75 5.56 24.44
CA LEU A 550 -16.33 5.89 24.30
C LEU A 550 -15.85 6.86 25.38
N ARG A 551 -14.85 6.44 26.15
CA ARG A 551 -14.13 7.30 27.11
C ARG A 551 -12.74 7.59 26.56
N ARG A 552 -12.17 8.74 26.88
CA ARG A 552 -10.80 9.10 26.45
C ARG A 552 -9.82 8.81 27.58
N LEU A 553 -8.63 8.29 27.28
CA LEU A 553 -7.60 8.03 28.30
C LEU A 553 -7.29 9.28 29.13
N GLU A 554 -7.30 10.47 28.52
CA GLU A 554 -7.03 11.73 29.20
C GLU A 554 -8.08 12.10 30.25
N GLN A 555 -9.28 11.51 30.18
CA GLN A 555 -10.31 11.63 31.21
C GLN A 555 -10.04 10.72 32.41
N LEU A 556 -9.29 9.63 32.21
CA LEU A 556 -8.86 8.71 33.26
C LEU A 556 -7.57 9.22 33.92
N ASP A 557 -6.60 9.63 33.09
CA ASP A 557 -5.36 10.25 33.52
C ASP A 557 -4.77 11.13 32.40
N ALA A 558 -4.50 12.40 32.71
CA ALA A 558 -3.87 13.34 31.79
C ALA A 558 -2.42 12.98 31.44
N GLY A 559 -1.81 12.04 32.19
CA GLY A 559 -0.45 11.57 31.98
C GLY A 559 0.55 12.43 32.74
N LYS A 560 1.23 11.82 33.72
CA LYS A 560 2.28 12.48 34.50
C LYS A 560 3.64 11.94 34.14
N TRP A 561 4.54 12.83 33.73
CA TRP A 561 5.97 12.54 33.53
C TRP A 561 6.71 12.60 34.87
N PRO A 562 7.40 11.53 35.30
CA PRO A 562 8.27 11.58 36.46
C PRO A 562 9.46 12.53 36.20
N GLY A 563 9.74 13.43 37.16
CA GLY A 563 10.88 14.36 37.09
C GLY A 563 12.20 13.78 37.60
N GLU A 564 12.17 12.59 38.22
CA GLU A 564 13.33 11.93 38.81
C GLU A 564 13.32 10.42 38.48
N PRO A 565 14.49 9.75 38.45
CA PRO A 565 14.58 8.31 38.32
C PRO A 565 13.78 7.56 39.40
N SER A 566 13.14 6.45 39.01
CA SER A 566 12.29 5.65 39.91
C SER A 566 12.97 4.37 40.41
N MET A 567 14.15 4.04 39.86
CA MET A 567 14.91 2.84 40.18
C MET A 567 16.37 3.19 40.44
N GLU A 568 17.00 2.49 41.39
CA GLU A 568 18.44 2.58 41.62
C GLU A 568 19.25 2.23 40.36
N ALA A 569 20.26 3.04 40.03
CA ALA A 569 21.04 2.89 38.79
C ALA A 569 21.71 1.51 38.67
N ALA A 570 22.24 0.97 39.77
CA ALA A 570 22.84 -0.36 39.81
C ALA A 570 21.82 -1.48 39.52
N ARG A 571 20.56 -1.30 39.93
CA ARG A 571 19.48 -2.24 39.65
C ARG A 571 19.01 -2.13 38.21
N MET A 572 18.86 -0.91 37.69
CA MET A 572 18.53 -0.68 36.28
C MET A 572 19.57 -1.36 35.38
N LEU A 573 20.86 -1.17 35.67
CA LEU A 573 21.96 -1.76 34.89
C LEU A 573 21.92 -3.29 34.88
N ARG A 574 21.63 -3.91 36.02
CA ARG A 574 21.46 -5.37 36.11
C ARG A 574 20.26 -5.86 35.29
N LEU A 575 19.13 -5.15 35.36
CA LEU A 575 17.94 -5.52 34.61
C LEU A 575 18.14 -5.33 33.09
N GLN A 576 18.78 -4.24 32.66
CA GLN A 576 19.17 -4.02 31.26
C GLN A 576 20.02 -5.20 30.75
N ALA A 577 21.05 -5.60 31.49
CA ALA A 577 21.86 -6.76 31.11
C ALA A 577 21.05 -8.07 31.08
N ALA A 578 20.17 -8.28 32.06
CA ALA A 578 19.37 -9.50 32.20
C ALA A 578 18.36 -9.71 31.07
N ILE A 579 17.86 -8.61 30.47
CA ILE A 579 16.96 -8.68 29.32
C ILE A 579 17.69 -8.73 27.98
N GLY A 580 19.03 -8.71 27.98
CA GLY A 580 19.85 -8.72 26.77
C GLY A 580 20.21 -7.35 26.19
N MET A 581 19.88 -6.22 26.85
CA MET A 581 20.21 -4.89 26.35
C MET A 581 21.73 -4.65 26.39
N GLY A 582 22.31 -4.31 25.24
CA GLY A 582 23.72 -3.94 25.10
C GLY A 582 23.98 -2.44 25.30
N ALA A 583 25.27 -2.07 25.31
CA ALA A 583 25.69 -0.69 25.41
C ALA A 583 25.24 0.17 24.21
N GLU A 584 25.23 -0.41 23.01
CA GLU A 584 24.75 0.26 21.78
C GLU A 584 23.23 0.49 21.81
N ASP A 585 22.44 -0.45 22.34
CA ASP A 585 21.01 -0.27 22.53
C ASP A 585 20.70 0.91 23.46
N ALA A 586 21.39 0.98 24.61
CA ALA A 586 21.21 2.10 25.52
C ALA A 586 21.64 3.41 24.86
N GLN A 587 22.88 3.50 24.36
CA GLN A 587 23.49 4.78 23.95
C GLN A 587 23.07 5.24 22.55
N MET A 588 23.08 4.34 21.57
CA MET A 588 22.82 4.67 20.18
C MET A 588 21.33 4.62 19.84
N VAL A 589 20.51 3.91 20.63
CA VAL A 589 19.06 3.83 20.41
C VAL A 589 18.30 4.63 21.46
N VAL A 590 18.24 4.21 22.72
CA VAL A 590 17.37 4.84 23.73
C VAL A 590 17.77 6.27 24.05
N GLU A 591 19.04 6.52 24.36
CA GLU A 591 19.56 7.85 24.70
C GLU A 591 19.43 8.81 23.52
N SER A 592 19.70 8.34 22.29
CA SER A 592 19.57 9.15 21.07
C SER A 592 18.12 9.57 20.80
N MET A 593 17.17 8.66 21.01
CA MET A 593 15.74 8.98 20.93
C MET A 593 15.29 9.94 22.03
N ALA A 594 15.76 9.74 23.27
CA ALA A 594 15.47 10.64 24.38
C ALA A 594 16.05 12.05 24.15
N GLN A 595 17.21 12.14 23.51
CA GLN A 595 17.86 13.40 23.18
C GLN A 595 17.11 14.18 22.10
N THR A 596 16.68 13.52 21.02
CA THR A 596 16.27 14.18 19.78
C THR A 596 14.78 14.05 19.44
N GLY A 597 14.08 13.08 20.01
CA GLY A 597 12.69 12.78 19.69
C GLY A 597 12.49 12.14 18.31
N VAL A 598 13.56 11.61 17.72
CA VAL A 598 13.56 10.86 16.46
C VAL A 598 14.48 9.64 16.57
N GLU A 599 14.20 8.59 15.79
CA GLU A 599 15.02 7.39 15.77
C GLU A 599 16.44 7.72 15.24
N PRO A 600 17.48 7.01 15.70
CA PRO A 600 18.84 7.23 15.21
C PRO A 600 18.92 6.94 13.71
N THR A 601 19.64 7.79 12.97
CA THR A 601 20.02 7.54 11.58
C THR A 601 21.41 6.92 11.53
N TYR A 602 21.58 5.88 10.71
CA TYR A 602 22.86 5.22 10.49
C TYR A 602 23.13 5.04 8.98
N CYS A 603 24.28 4.46 8.63
CA CYS A 603 24.69 4.25 7.23
C CYS A 603 25.40 2.91 7.05
N MET A 604 25.71 2.55 5.80
CA MET A 604 26.12 1.20 5.38
C MET A 604 24.99 0.16 5.49
N GLY A 605 25.24 -1.06 5.01
CA GLY A 605 24.30 -2.18 5.13
C GLY A 605 24.44 -2.89 6.47
N ASP A 606 23.41 -3.67 6.82
CA ASP A 606 23.48 -4.66 7.89
C ASP A 606 24.40 -5.81 7.44
N ASP A 607 25.59 -5.89 8.04
CA ASP A 607 26.65 -6.80 7.65
C ASP A 607 27.10 -7.74 8.79
N ILE A 608 26.28 -7.84 9.84
CA ILE A 608 26.39 -8.85 10.89
C ILE A 608 25.64 -10.14 10.50
N PRO A 609 25.88 -11.28 11.18
CA PRO A 609 25.10 -12.50 10.98
C PRO A 609 23.60 -12.30 11.20
N LEU A 610 22.77 -13.10 10.51
CA LEU A 610 21.37 -13.27 10.91
C LEU A 610 21.33 -13.74 12.38
N ALA A 611 20.31 -13.33 13.15
CA ALA A 611 20.21 -13.67 14.59
C ALA A 611 20.39 -15.18 14.88
N VAL A 612 19.79 -16.05 14.05
CA VAL A 612 19.93 -17.52 14.15
C VAL A 612 21.34 -18.07 13.85
N LEU A 613 22.17 -17.30 13.15
CA LEU A 613 23.55 -17.63 12.80
C LEU A 613 24.58 -16.95 13.72
N SER A 614 24.14 -16.00 14.55
CA SER A 614 25.01 -15.24 15.44
C SER A 614 25.51 -16.10 16.62
N ASP A 615 26.71 -15.80 17.10
CA ASP A 615 27.26 -16.35 18.35
C ASP A 615 26.97 -15.45 19.58
N LYS A 616 26.32 -14.30 19.36
CA LYS A 616 25.88 -13.35 20.38
C LYS A 616 24.39 -13.54 20.69
N PRO A 617 23.95 -13.27 21.93
CA PRO A 617 22.55 -13.38 22.29
C PRO A 617 21.73 -12.29 21.59
N HIS A 618 20.61 -12.68 20.99
CA HIS A 618 19.68 -11.78 20.33
C HIS A 618 18.35 -11.72 21.08
N MET A 619 17.62 -10.62 20.89
CA MET A 619 16.24 -10.56 21.39
C MET A 619 15.32 -11.29 20.41
N LEU A 620 14.22 -11.85 20.91
CA LEU A 620 13.26 -12.56 20.05
C LEU A 620 12.74 -11.69 18.90
N ALA A 621 12.68 -10.36 19.07
CA ALA A 621 12.30 -9.43 18.02
C ALA A 621 13.25 -9.46 16.81
N ASP A 622 14.55 -9.74 16.98
CA ASP A 622 15.56 -9.68 15.91
C ASP A 622 15.34 -10.74 14.82
N TYR A 623 14.62 -11.82 15.17
CA TYR A 623 14.22 -12.89 14.27
C TYR A 623 13.07 -12.48 13.33
N PHE A 624 12.38 -11.37 13.59
CA PHE A 624 11.27 -10.89 12.77
C PHE A 624 11.72 -9.76 11.85
N LYS A 625 11.62 -9.96 10.53
CA LYS A 625 11.89 -8.92 9.54
C LYS A 625 10.59 -8.25 9.13
N GLN A 626 10.57 -6.92 9.16
CA GLN A 626 9.40 -6.13 8.74
C GLN A 626 9.11 -6.40 7.26
N ARG A 627 7.89 -6.81 6.94
CA ARG A 627 7.43 -6.85 5.55
C ARG A 627 7.21 -5.44 5.04
N PHE A 628 7.33 -5.26 3.73
CA PHE A 628 7.09 -3.99 3.07
C PHE A 628 6.50 -4.20 1.68
N ALA A 629 5.76 -3.22 1.21
CA ALA A 629 5.06 -3.25 -0.06
C ALA A 629 6.04 -3.02 -1.21
N GLN A 630 5.91 -3.82 -2.27
CA GLN A 630 6.67 -3.69 -3.51
C GLN A 630 5.79 -4.08 -4.68
N VAL A 631 5.64 -3.18 -5.66
CA VAL A 631 4.89 -3.37 -6.92
C VAL A 631 3.37 -3.48 -6.75
N THR A 632 2.88 -4.42 -5.94
CA THR A 632 1.46 -4.81 -5.86
C THR A 632 0.61 -3.73 -5.20
N ASN A 633 1.14 -3.10 -4.14
CA ASN A 633 0.62 -1.91 -3.52
C ASN A 633 1.76 -0.90 -3.21
N PRO A 634 1.47 0.42 -3.07
CA PRO A 634 2.47 1.42 -2.74
C PRO A 634 2.64 1.61 -1.22
N PRO A 635 3.84 1.95 -0.73
CA PRO A 635 4.01 2.52 0.60
C PRO A 635 3.42 3.95 0.67
N ILE A 636 3.19 4.44 1.88
CA ILE A 636 2.72 5.81 2.17
C ILE A 636 3.91 6.63 2.70
N ASP A 637 3.89 7.96 2.52
CA ASP A 637 4.85 8.85 3.20
C ASP A 637 4.31 9.27 4.58
N PRO A 638 4.89 8.79 5.70
CA PRO A 638 4.39 9.06 7.05
C PRO A 638 4.61 10.50 7.51
N LEU A 639 5.40 11.29 6.77
CA LEU A 639 5.69 12.70 7.07
C LEU A 639 4.77 13.62 6.26
N ARG A 640 4.68 13.40 4.93
CA ARG A 640 3.93 14.26 4.00
C ARG A 640 2.46 13.90 3.86
N GLU A 641 2.14 12.64 4.09
CA GLU A 641 0.78 12.09 4.06
C GLU A 641 0.32 11.67 5.47
N GLY A 642 1.01 12.11 6.52
CA GLY A 642 0.67 11.76 7.92
C GLY A 642 -0.75 12.13 8.34
N LEU A 643 -1.42 13.03 7.62
CA LEU A 643 -2.83 13.41 7.84
C LEU A 643 -3.81 12.25 7.67
N VAL A 644 -3.51 11.26 6.81
CA VAL A 644 -4.36 10.06 6.63
C VAL A 644 -4.05 8.96 7.63
N MET A 645 -2.98 9.11 8.43
CA MET A 645 -2.49 8.09 9.34
C MET A 645 -2.97 8.31 10.78
N SER A 646 -3.07 7.23 11.56
CA SER A 646 -3.44 7.31 12.98
C SER A 646 -2.80 6.21 13.82
N LEU A 647 -2.38 6.58 15.03
CA LEU A 647 -1.92 5.68 16.09
C LEU A 647 -2.99 5.40 17.15
N GLU A 648 -4.22 5.86 16.92
CA GLU A 648 -5.31 5.65 17.86
C GLU A 648 -5.64 4.17 18.02
N MET A 649 -5.85 3.77 19.28
CA MET A 649 -6.22 2.41 19.66
C MET A 649 -7.34 2.46 20.69
N ARG A 650 -8.14 1.41 20.79
CA ARG A 650 -9.25 1.33 21.75
C ARG A 650 -9.05 0.14 22.67
N LEU A 651 -9.18 0.37 23.97
CA LEU A 651 -9.17 -0.69 24.98
C LEU A 651 -10.59 -1.07 25.38
N GLY A 652 -10.89 -2.37 25.43
CA GLY A 652 -12.18 -2.94 25.82
C GLY A 652 -12.71 -3.96 24.80
N ALA A 653 -13.87 -4.54 25.10
CA ALA A 653 -14.58 -5.45 24.20
C ALA A 653 -15.12 -4.71 22.97
N ARG A 654 -15.17 -5.38 21.81
CA ARG A 654 -15.69 -4.81 20.55
C ARG A 654 -17.19 -4.99 20.34
N GLY A 655 -17.86 -5.94 21.01
CA GLY A 655 -19.31 -6.12 20.88
C GLY A 655 -19.76 -6.67 19.52
N ASN A 656 -21.09 -6.77 19.33
CA ASN A 656 -21.69 -7.43 18.18
C ASN A 656 -21.77 -6.51 16.94
N LEU A 657 -21.05 -6.88 15.88
CA LEU A 657 -20.99 -6.14 14.62
C LEU A 657 -22.35 -5.98 13.92
N LEU A 658 -23.23 -6.98 14.02
CA LEU A 658 -24.50 -6.98 13.28
C LEU A 658 -25.60 -6.15 13.97
N GLN A 659 -25.48 -5.88 15.27
CA GLN A 659 -26.45 -5.14 16.08
C GLN A 659 -25.82 -3.90 16.73
N PRO A 660 -25.63 -2.81 15.98
CA PRO A 660 -25.19 -1.55 16.55
C PRO A 660 -26.31 -0.95 17.43
N GLY A 661 -25.89 -0.29 18.49
CA GLY A 661 -26.78 0.36 19.43
C GLY A 661 -26.04 1.14 20.51
N GLU A 662 -26.82 1.81 21.34
CA GLU A 662 -26.32 2.50 22.53
C GLU A 662 -25.74 1.46 23.51
N GLY A 663 -24.50 1.66 23.95
CA GLY A 663 -23.85 0.71 24.86
C GLY A 663 -23.41 -0.61 24.22
N ALA A 664 -23.39 -0.71 22.88
CA ALA A 664 -22.89 -1.89 22.17
C ALA A 664 -21.44 -2.26 22.57
N TYR A 665 -20.65 -1.25 22.96
CA TYR A 665 -19.36 -1.40 23.60
C TYR A 665 -19.14 -0.32 24.66
N SER A 666 -18.12 -0.50 25.52
CA SER A 666 -17.67 0.49 26.50
C SER A 666 -16.14 0.53 26.53
N GLN A 667 -15.54 1.36 25.68
CA GLN A 667 -14.10 1.36 25.42
C GLN A 667 -13.38 2.62 25.95
N VAL A 668 -12.05 2.55 26.02
CA VAL A 668 -11.16 3.68 26.30
C VAL A 668 -10.31 3.97 25.05
N LEU A 669 -10.44 5.15 24.45
CA LEU A 669 -9.59 5.61 23.35
C LEU A 669 -8.21 6.02 23.88
N LEU A 670 -7.17 5.48 23.25
CA LEU A 670 -5.78 5.88 23.36
C LEU A 670 -5.41 6.68 22.11
N LYS A 671 -4.74 7.84 22.26
CA LYS A 671 -4.14 8.56 21.13
C LYS A 671 -2.85 7.93 20.60
N SER A 672 -2.27 7.03 21.37
CA SER A 672 -1.00 6.38 21.09
C SER A 672 -0.96 5.04 21.80
N PRO A 673 -0.35 4.00 21.18
CA PRO A 673 -0.18 2.72 21.83
C PRO A 673 0.89 2.78 22.93
N ILE A 674 1.70 3.83 23.01
CA ILE A 674 2.76 3.93 24.03
C ILE A 674 2.20 4.64 25.26
N LEU A 675 2.05 3.90 26.36
CA LEU A 675 1.53 4.40 27.63
C LEU A 675 2.65 4.92 28.53
N LEU A 676 2.31 5.89 29.38
CA LEU A 676 3.10 6.22 30.57
C LEU A 676 2.81 5.25 31.71
N GLU A 677 3.68 5.16 32.71
CA GLU A 677 3.42 4.33 33.89
C GLU A 677 2.17 4.79 34.66
N SER A 678 1.90 6.09 34.68
CA SER A 678 0.69 6.70 35.28
C SER A 678 -0.59 6.31 34.53
N GLN A 679 -0.54 6.33 33.21
CA GLN A 679 -1.65 5.94 32.35
C GLN A 679 -1.93 4.43 32.41
N LEU A 680 -0.88 3.60 32.46
CA LEU A 680 -1.04 2.15 32.68
C LEU A 680 -1.79 1.89 33.99
N LYS A 681 -1.41 2.58 35.07
CA LYS A 681 -2.09 2.45 36.36
C LYS A 681 -3.57 2.86 36.27
N ALA A 682 -3.87 3.94 35.57
CA ALA A 682 -5.27 4.36 35.35
C ALA A 682 -6.09 3.32 34.57
N VAL A 683 -5.48 2.66 33.58
CA VAL A 683 -6.10 1.52 32.86
C VAL A 683 -6.30 0.31 33.78
N GLN A 684 -5.35 0.01 34.67
CA GLN A 684 -5.47 -1.08 35.64
C GLN A 684 -6.57 -0.84 36.67
N GLU A 685 -6.78 0.40 37.08
CA GLU A 685 -7.77 0.80 38.09
C GLU A 685 -9.18 1.02 37.49
N ASP A 686 -9.32 1.01 36.17
CA ASP A 686 -10.60 1.25 35.50
C ASP A 686 -11.61 0.12 35.72
N LYS A 687 -12.72 0.45 36.40
CA LYS A 687 -13.75 -0.53 36.76
C LYS A 687 -14.53 -1.09 35.57
N LYS A 688 -14.66 -0.32 34.46
CA LYS A 688 -15.42 -0.78 33.29
C LYS A 688 -14.60 -1.74 32.45
N LEU A 689 -13.28 -1.53 32.33
CA LEU A 689 -12.38 -2.48 31.70
C LEU A 689 -12.20 -3.74 32.55
N GLY A 690 -12.29 -3.63 33.88
CA GLY A 690 -12.14 -4.77 34.78
C GLY A 690 -10.75 -5.43 34.64
N SER A 691 -9.73 -4.60 34.45
CA SER A 691 -8.40 -5.04 34.04
C SER A 691 -7.77 -6.04 35.00
N LYS A 692 -7.06 -7.06 34.48
CA LYS A 692 -6.28 -8.01 35.29
C LYS A 692 -4.84 -8.09 34.82
N THR A 693 -3.91 -8.10 35.78
CA THR A 693 -2.47 -8.18 35.51
C THR A 693 -1.95 -9.61 35.71
N PHE A 694 -1.21 -10.11 34.73
CA PHE A 694 -0.59 -11.44 34.72
C PHE A 694 0.93 -11.27 34.65
N GLY A 695 1.63 -11.89 35.61
CA GLY A 695 3.08 -11.88 35.66
C GLY A 695 3.69 -12.84 34.63
N LEU A 696 4.73 -12.40 33.93
CA LEU A 696 5.48 -13.19 32.98
C LEU A 696 6.73 -13.76 33.67
N SER A 697 6.71 -15.03 34.05
CA SER A 697 7.89 -15.68 34.65
C SER A 697 7.90 -17.19 34.44
N PHE A 698 9.10 -17.76 34.26
CA PHE A 698 9.34 -19.21 34.23
C PHE A 698 10.52 -19.57 35.16
N ALA A 699 10.61 -20.85 35.53
CA ALA A 699 11.66 -21.35 36.41
C ALA A 699 12.97 -21.60 35.64
N VAL A 700 14.06 -20.95 36.05
CA VAL A 700 15.38 -21.08 35.41
C VAL A 700 16.00 -22.44 35.70
N GLY A 701 16.59 -23.08 34.69
CA GLY A 701 17.32 -24.35 34.83
C GLY A 701 16.42 -25.59 34.86
N GLN A 702 15.10 -25.42 34.69
CA GLN A 702 14.15 -26.52 34.56
C GLN A 702 13.70 -26.65 33.10
N ALA A 703 14.03 -27.76 32.44
CA ALA A 703 13.65 -27.99 31.04
C ALA A 703 12.12 -27.91 30.84
N GLY A 704 11.69 -27.19 29.80
CA GLY A 704 10.27 -27.03 29.43
C GLY A 704 9.47 -26.10 30.35
N SER A 705 10.10 -25.43 31.33
CA SER A 705 9.41 -24.54 32.25
C SER A 705 8.82 -23.30 31.56
N MET A 706 9.45 -22.79 30.49
CA MET A 706 8.93 -21.68 29.70
C MET A 706 7.64 -22.07 28.98
N GLU A 707 7.61 -23.24 28.34
CA GLU A 707 6.44 -23.77 27.64
C GLU A 707 5.27 -24.00 28.61
N HIS A 708 5.54 -24.59 29.77
CA HIS A 708 4.54 -24.77 30.82
C HIS A 708 3.99 -23.43 31.34
N ALA A 709 4.86 -22.44 31.56
CA ALA A 709 4.44 -21.11 31.99
C ALA A 709 3.55 -20.42 30.94
N LEU A 710 3.86 -20.60 29.65
CA LEU A 710 3.09 -20.06 28.54
C LEU A 710 1.69 -20.69 28.44
N ALA A 711 1.61 -22.02 28.55
CA ALA A 711 0.33 -22.75 28.55
C ALA A 711 -0.54 -22.33 29.75
N LYS A 712 0.06 -22.21 30.94
CA LYS A 712 -0.64 -21.73 32.13
C LYS A 712 -1.14 -20.29 31.96
N LEU A 713 -0.32 -19.40 31.42
CA LEU A 713 -0.71 -18.01 31.15
C LEU A 713 -1.93 -17.95 30.23
N CYS A 714 -1.94 -18.73 29.15
CA CYS A 714 -3.07 -18.77 28.21
C CYS A 714 -4.36 -19.23 28.91
N ALA A 715 -4.30 -20.28 29.72
CA ALA A 715 -5.45 -20.78 30.48
C ALA A 715 -5.96 -19.78 31.54
N ASP A 716 -5.06 -19.14 32.29
CA ASP A 716 -5.43 -18.14 33.30
C ASP A 716 -6.07 -16.91 32.66
N VAL A 717 -5.53 -16.46 31.52
CA VAL A 717 -6.08 -15.32 30.76
C VAL A 717 -7.45 -15.67 30.19
N GLU A 718 -7.61 -16.84 29.56
CA GLU A 718 -8.92 -17.31 29.08
C GLU A 718 -9.96 -17.30 30.21
N ALA A 719 -9.64 -17.88 31.36
CA ALA A 719 -10.54 -17.92 32.51
C ALA A 719 -10.93 -16.51 32.98
N ALA A 720 -9.99 -15.56 32.96
CA ALA A 720 -10.28 -14.18 33.30
C ALA A 720 -11.18 -13.47 32.28
N VAL A 721 -10.97 -13.69 30.98
CA VAL A 721 -11.79 -13.09 29.91
C VAL A 721 -13.21 -13.63 29.97
N ARG A 722 -13.38 -14.96 30.15
CA ARG A 722 -14.70 -15.57 30.38
C ARG A 722 -15.40 -15.02 31.63
N ALA A 723 -14.64 -14.55 32.62
CA ALA A 723 -15.16 -13.89 33.82
C ALA A 723 -15.43 -12.38 33.64
N GLY A 724 -15.32 -11.84 32.42
CA GLY A 724 -15.62 -10.44 32.08
C GLY A 724 -14.43 -9.48 32.08
N CYS A 725 -13.19 -9.97 32.08
CA CYS A 725 -11.99 -9.13 31.97
C CYS A 725 -11.84 -8.55 30.55
N GLN A 726 -12.09 -7.25 30.38
CA GLN A 726 -11.99 -6.58 29.07
C GLN A 726 -10.61 -5.97 28.80
N CYS A 727 -9.66 -6.07 29.74
CA CYS A 727 -8.27 -5.67 29.52
C CYS A 727 -7.28 -6.53 30.31
N VAL A 728 -6.48 -7.31 29.59
CA VAL A 728 -5.38 -8.12 30.11
C VAL A 728 -4.10 -7.31 30.10
N VAL A 729 -3.41 -7.21 31.23
CA VAL A 729 -2.08 -6.60 31.34
C VAL A 729 -1.04 -7.70 31.52
N LEU A 730 -0.15 -7.87 30.55
CA LEU A 730 0.98 -8.79 30.62
C LEU A 730 2.20 -8.02 31.12
N SER A 731 2.74 -8.40 32.28
CA SER A 731 3.84 -7.65 32.93
C SER A 731 5.05 -8.54 33.23
N ASP A 732 6.23 -8.10 32.81
CA ASP A 732 7.51 -8.74 33.17
C ASP A 732 8.13 -8.17 34.46
N ARG A 733 7.40 -7.34 35.21
CA ARG A 733 7.83 -6.87 36.52
C ARG A 733 7.82 -8.02 37.54
N ALA A 734 8.79 -8.00 38.44
CA ALA A 734 8.83 -8.94 39.57
C ALA A 734 7.56 -8.81 40.44
N ALA A 735 7.13 -9.94 41.03
CA ALA A 735 6.00 -9.97 41.94
C ALA A 735 6.27 -9.03 43.14
N GLY A 736 5.45 -7.99 43.29
CA GLY A 736 5.68 -6.87 44.23
C GLY A 736 6.03 -5.53 43.55
N GLY A 737 6.12 -5.50 42.22
CA GLY A 737 6.18 -4.28 41.42
C GLY A 737 7.59 -3.67 41.30
N ALA A 738 7.64 -2.36 41.06
CA ALA A 738 8.90 -1.65 40.78
C ALA A 738 9.93 -1.70 41.93
N THR A 739 9.57 -2.12 43.14
CA THR A 739 10.47 -2.22 44.31
C THR A 739 10.93 -3.65 44.63
N ALA A 740 10.36 -4.67 43.97
CA ALA A 740 10.70 -6.07 44.22
C ALA A 740 12.11 -6.44 43.73
N ALA A 741 12.80 -7.30 44.50
CA ALA A 741 14.13 -7.77 44.16
C ALA A 741 14.11 -8.66 42.91
N LEU A 742 15.18 -8.59 42.10
CA LEU A 742 15.38 -9.51 40.98
C LEU A 742 15.72 -10.90 41.51
N GLU A 743 14.98 -11.92 41.07
CA GLU A 743 15.17 -13.31 41.49
C GLU A 743 15.95 -14.10 40.44
N ALA A 744 17.13 -14.64 40.81
CA ALA A 744 17.97 -15.37 39.88
C ALA A 744 17.29 -16.64 39.32
N GLY A 745 16.45 -17.30 40.13
CA GLY A 745 15.74 -18.53 39.75
C GLY A 745 14.47 -18.32 38.91
N ARG A 746 14.07 -17.07 38.61
CA ARG A 746 12.86 -16.75 37.86
C ARG A 746 13.14 -15.72 36.77
N ALA A 747 13.20 -16.18 35.54
CA ALA A 747 13.38 -15.31 34.37
C ALA A 747 12.03 -14.95 33.75
N PRO A 748 11.88 -13.77 33.12
CA PRO A 748 10.66 -13.41 32.43
C PRO A 748 10.51 -14.21 31.13
N VAL A 749 9.29 -14.69 30.86
CA VAL A 749 8.96 -15.16 29.50
C VAL A 749 9.11 -13.96 28.55
N PRO A 750 9.78 -14.10 27.39
CA PRO A 750 9.88 -12.99 26.43
C PRO A 750 8.51 -12.38 26.15
N SER A 751 8.39 -11.06 26.33
CA SER A 751 7.07 -10.40 26.32
C SER A 751 6.37 -10.55 24.98
N LEU A 752 7.14 -10.60 23.89
CA LEU A 752 6.63 -10.91 22.55
C LEU A 752 6.03 -12.32 22.46
N LEU A 753 6.72 -13.34 22.99
CA LEU A 753 6.24 -14.72 22.99
C LEU A 753 4.93 -14.84 23.80
N ALA A 754 4.89 -14.24 24.99
CA ALA A 754 3.70 -14.23 25.83
C ALA A 754 2.51 -13.52 25.16
N THR A 755 2.77 -12.36 24.54
CA THR A 755 1.73 -11.58 23.84
C THR A 755 1.13 -12.38 22.69
N GLY A 756 1.98 -12.95 21.82
CA GLY A 756 1.55 -13.73 20.68
C GLY A 756 0.78 -14.98 21.09
N ALA A 757 1.28 -15.74 22.06
CA ALA A 757 0.60 -16.94 22.55
C ALA A 757 -0.80 -16.65 23.09
N VAL A 758 -0.94 -15.63 23.95
CA VAL A 758 -2.24 -15.21 24.48
C VAL A 758 -3.15 -14.71 23.34
N HIS A 759 -2.62 -13.92 22.40
CA HIS A 759 -3.40 -13.42 21.28
C HIS A 759 -4.01 -14.54 20.44
N HIS A 760 -3.20 -15.50 19.99
CA HIS A 760 -3.66 -16.60 19.14
C HIS A 760 -4.51 -17.62 19.91
N HIS A 761 -4.21 -17.85 21.19
CA HIS A 761 -5.05 -18.68 22.05
C HIS A 761 -6.47 -18.12 22.16
N LEU A 762 -6.60 -16.81 22.41
CA LEU A 762 -7.90 -16.15 22.48
C LEU A 762 -8.64 -16.13 21.13
N ILE A 763 -7.94 -16.12 19.99
CA ILE A 763 -8.59 -16.25 18.67
C ILE A 763 -9.22 -17.63 18.54
N ARG A 764 -8.46 -18.69 18.82
CA ARG A 764 -8.94 -20.08 18.76
C ARG A 764 -10.13 -20.30 19.71
N ALA A 765 -10.05 -19.73 20.91
CA ALA A 765 -11.12 -19.79 21.90
C ALA A 765 -12.36 -18.93 21.55
N GLY A 766 -12.31 -18.09 20.51
CA GLY A 766 -13.39 -17.17 20.13
C GLY A 766 -13.62 -16.06 21.17
N LEU A 767 -12.56 -15.61 21.86
CA LEU A 767 -12.62 -14.62 22.94
C LEU A 767 -11.75 -13.39 22.69
N ARG A 768 -11.04 -13.33 21.56
CA ARG A 768 -10.09 -12.24 21.30
C ARG A 768 -10.80 -10.89 21.12
N SER A 769 -12.07 -10.87 20.70
CA SER A 769 -12.88 -9.65 20.56
C SER A 769 -13.39 -9.09 21.90
N ASP A 770 -13.39 -9.90 22.96
CA ASP A 770 -13.89 -9.55 24.30
C ASP A 770 -12.89 -8.76 25.16
N THR A 771 -11.61 -8.72 24.77
CA THR A 771 -10.57 -8.17 25.62
C THR A 771 -9.46 -7.46 24.87
N SER A 772 -8.83 -6.52 25.55
CA SER A 772 -7.59 -5.89 25.12
C SER A 772 -6.36 -6.50 25.78
N ILE A 773 -5.19 -6.37 25.14
CA ILE A 773 -3.91 -6.83 25.66
C ILE A 773 -2.99 -5.61 25.77
N VAL A 774 -2.53 -5.30 26.98
CA VAL A 774 -1.56 -4.25 27.28
C VAL A 774 -0.29 -4.90 27.80
N VAL A 775 0.86 -4.47 27.30
CA VAL A 775 2.16 -5.08 27.63
C VAL A 775 3.00 -4.10 28.45
N ASP A 776 3.26 -4.42 29.71
CA ASP A 776 4.15 -3.67 30.61
C ASP A 776 5.51 -4.38 30.68
N THR A 777 6.49 -3.89 29.91
CA THR A 777 7.70 -4.66 29.63
C THR A 777 8.99 -3.86 29.66
N ALA A 778 10.06 -4.51 30.13
CA ALA A 778 11.43 -4.04 30.02
C ALA A 778 12.02 -4.22 28.60
N GLN A 779 11.52 -5.19 27.83
CA GLN A 779 12.11 -5.62 26.56
C GLN A 779 11.72 -4.75 25.35
N ALA A 780 10.82 -3.78 25.52
CA ALA A 780 10.43 -2.85 24.46
C ALA A 780 11.12 -1.49 24.63
N PHE A 781 12.09 -1.20 23.75
CA PHE A 781 12.82 0.08 23.78
C PHE A 781 13.15 0.63 22.38
N SER A 782 13.04 -0.18 21.33
CA SER A 782 13.19 0.24 19.94
C SER A 782 11.83 0.38 19.24
N THR A 783 11.81 1.10 18.12
CA THR A 783 10.64 1.23 17.24
C THR A 783 10.17 -0.13 16.73
N HIS A 784 11.11 -1.02 16.44
CA HIS A 784 10.83 -2.37 15.97
C HIS A 784 10.17 -3.24 17.05
N HIS A 785 10.65 -3.19 18.30
CA HIS A 785 10.04 -3.97 19.39
C HIS A 785 8.58 -3.58 19.61
N ALA A 786 8.29 -2.27 19.58
CA ALA A 786 6.92 -1.79 19.68
C ALA A 786 6.04 -2.29 18.52
N ALA A 787 6.55 -2.20 17.28
CA ALA A 787 5.82 -2.64 16.10
C ALA A 787 5.56 -4.16 16.08
N VAL A 788 6.51 -4.99 16.53
CA VAL A 788 6.33 -6.45 16.56
C VAL A 788 5.30 -6.84 17.64
N LEU A 789 5.38 -6.26 18.84
CA LEU A 789 4.38 -6.47 19.90
C LEU A 789 2.96 -6.13 19.43
N ILE A 790 2.78 -4.99 18.76
CA ILE A 790 1.47 -4.58 18.23
C ILE A 790 1.01 -5.49 17.09
N GLY A 791 1.92 -5.84 16.16
CA GLY A 791 1.61 -6.74 15.04
C GLY A 791 1.17 -8.14 15.47
N TYR A 792 1.59 -8.58 16.67
CA TYR A 792 1.20 -9.85 17.28
C TYR A 792 0.17 -9.71 18.42
N GLY A 793 -0.54 -8.58 18.49
CA GLY A 793 -1.80 -8.48 19.24
C GLY A 793 -1.81 -7.54 20.44
N ALA A 794 -0.71 -6.87 20.80
CA ALA A 794 -0.73 -5.82 21.82
C ALA A 794 -1.51 -4.58 21.35
N HIS A 795 -2.44 -4.08 22.16
CA HIS A 795 -3.11 -2.80 21.91
C HIS A 795 -2.28 -1.62 22.38
N ALA A 796 -1.53 -1.81 23.47
CA ALA A 796 -0.72 -0.77 24.07
C ALA A 796 0.49 -1.36 24.80
N ILE A 797 1.53 -0.55 24.97
CA ILE A 797 2.82 -0.93 25.53
C ILE A 797 3.24 0.15 26.54
N CYS A 798 3.62 -0.28 27.74
CA CYS A 798 4.32 0.54 28.72
C CYS A 798 5.80 0.12 28.75
N PRO A 799 6.70 0.82 28.04
CA PRO A 799 8.13 0.48 27.95
C PRO A 799 8.90 1.00 29.17
N TYR A 800 8.61 0.48 30.37
CA TYR A 800 9.05 1.12 31.61
C TYR A 800 10.56 1.21 31.79
N LEU A 801 11.32 0.22 31.32
CA LEU A 801 12.78 0.23 31.45
C LEU A 801 13.40 1.23 30.48
N ALA A 802 12.79 1.44 29.30
CA ALA A 802 13.24 2.46 28.35
C ALA A 802 13.06 3.86 28.92
N TYR A 803 11.91 4.13 29.57
CA TYR A 803 11.72 5.40 30.28
C TYR A 803 12.68 5.58 31.44
N GLU A 804 12.92 4.53 32.24
CA GLU A 804 13.89 4.59 33.33
C GLU A 804 15.32 4.86 32.82
N THR A 805 15.68 4.24 31.69
CA THR A 805 16.96 4.49 31.01
C THR A 805 17.08 5.95 30.58
N ALA A 806 16.04 6.54 30.00
CA ALA A 806 16.02 7.94 29.62
C ALA A 806 16.14 8.89 30.84
N ARG A 807 15.46 8.56 31.95
CA ARG A 807 15.56 9.32 33.21
C ARG A 807 16.98 9.31 33.76
N GLN A 808 17.58 8.13 33.87
CA GLN A 808 18.95 7.94 34.37
C GLN A 808 20.01 8.55 33.44
N TRP A 809 19.84 8.45 32.12
CA TRP A 809 20.72 9.11 31.17
C TRP A 809 20.79 10.62 31.40
N ARG A 810 19.63 11.27 31.55
CA ARG A 810 19.57 12.72 31.70
C ARG A 810 20.15 13.21 33.02
N THR A 811 20.01 12.44 34.11
CA THR A 811 20.57 12.79 35.42
C THR A 811 22.05 12.40 35.58
N SER A 812 22.61 11.62 34.64
CA SER A 812 24.00 11.17 34.72
C SER A 812 25.00 12.36 34.68
N SER A 813 26.08 12.22 35.46
CA SER A 813 27.15 13.24 35.52
C SER A 813 27.81 13.48 34.15
N ARG A 814 27.91 12.45 33.32
CA ARG A 814 28.41 12.52 31.93
C ARG A 814 27.51 13.42 31.08
N THR A 815 26.20 13.18 31.07
CA THR A 815 25.26 13.96 30.26
C THR A 815 25.20 15.41 30.72
N VAL A 816 25.20 15.66 32.04
CA VAL A 816 25.26 17.01 32.59
C VAL A 816 26.53 17.76 32.13
N ALA A 817 27.68 17.08 32.06
CA ALA A 817 28.91 17.69 31.52
C ALA A 817 28.84 17.96 30.01
N LEU A 818 28.21 17.07 29.24
CA LEU A 818 28.01 17.26 27.79
C LEU A 818 27.05 18.42 27.48
N ILE A 819 26.00 18.59 28.28
CA ILE A 819 25.08 19.73 28.19
C ILE A 819 25.83 21.04 28.48
N LYS A 820 26.62 21.10 29.56
CA LYS A 820 27.44 22.27 29.91
C LYS A 820 28.42 22.68 28.80
N THR A 821 28.89 21.71 28.00
CA THR A 821 29.82 21.95 26.88
C THR A 821 29.10 22.16 25.54
N GLY A 822 27.77 22.19 25.53
CA GLY A 822 26.95 22.38 24.32
C GLY A 822 26.96 21.19 23.34
N LYS A 823 27.50 20.03 23.74
CA LYS A 823 27.56 18.83 22.90
C LYS A 823 26.24 18.05 22.85
N VAL A 824 25.39 18.23 23.87
CA VAL A 824 24.06 17.64 23.99
C VAL A 824 23.07 18.77 24.30
N PRO A 825 21.88 18.80 23.66
CA PRO A 825 20.83 19.77 23.97
C PRO A 825 20.38 19.69 25.44
N ASP A 826 20.07 20.84 26.05
CA ASP A 826 19.53 20.88 27.41
C ASP A 826 18.02 20.59 27.41
N VAL A 827 17.68 19.29 27.45
CA VAL A 827 16.29 18.80 27.60
C VAL A 827 16.01 18.46 29.06
N SER A 828 14.80 18.66 29.60
CA SER A 828 14.49 18.21 30.97
C SER A 828 14.35 16.68 31.07
N VAL A 829 14.22 16.13 32.29
CA VAL A 829 13.97 14.69 32.51
C VAL A 829 12.62 14.27 31.93
N GLU A 830 11.61 15.12 32.07
CA GLU A 830 10.28 14.96 31.49
C GLU A 830 10.35 15.02 29.96
N GLN A 831 11.07 16.01 29.42
CA GLN A 831 11.23 16.17 27.97
C GLN A 831 11.98 14.99 27.34
N ALA A 832 12.97 14.41 28.02
CA ALA A 832 13.69 13.23 27.55
C ALA A 832 12.75 12.03 27.36
N GLN A 833 11.81 11.81 28.28
CA GLN A 833 10.82 10.75 28.17
C GLN A 833 9.76 11.07 27.09
N ALA A 834 9.33 12.33 26.99
CA ALA A 834 8.42 12.79 25.94
C ALA A 834 9.03 12.61 24.54
N ASN A 835 10.33 12.89 24.39
CA ASN A 835 11.09 12.65 23.17
C ASN A 835 11.16 11.16 22.84
N LEU A 836 11.48 10.31 23.82
CA LEU A 836 11.50 8.85 23.61
C LEU A 836 10.14 8.35 23.10
N LYS A 837 9.04 8.73 23.78
CA LYS A 837 7.67 8.37 23.36
C LYS A 837 7.38 8.85 21.93
N LYS A 838 7.69 10.11 21.62
CA LYS A 838 7.51 10.72 20.29
C LYS A 838 8.31 9.98 19.21
N SER A 839 9.52 9.55 19.53
CA SER A 839 10.36 8.78 18.61
C SER A 839 9.76 7.41 18.29
N LEU A 840 9.26 6.70 19.32
CA LEU A 840 8.56 5.43 19.15
C LEU A 840 7.30 5.59 18.29
N GLU A 841 6.50 6.62 18.53
CA GLU A 841 5.30 6.94 17.73
C GLU A 841 5.64 7.18 16.26
N LYS A 842 6.63 8.04 15.97
CA LYS A 842 7.10 8.29 14.61
C LYS A 842 7.64 7.02 13.94
N GLY A 843 8.36 6.19 14.70
CA GLY A 843 8.86 4.91 14.23
C GLY A 843 7.75 3.93 13.86
N ILE A 844 6.68 3.85 14.66
CA ILE A 844 5.52 3.00 14.36
C ILE A 844 4.83 3.46 13.07
N LEU A 845 4.56 4.76 12.93
CA LEU A 845 4.01 5.33 11.70
C LEU A 845 4.89 4.98 10.49
N LYS A 846 6.20 5.14 10.61
CA LYS A 846 7.15 4.76 9.56
C LYS A 846 7.05 3.28 9.21
N ILE A 847 7.00 2.37 10.19
CA ILE A 847 6.93 0.93 9.94
C ILE A 847 5.62 0.55 9.24
N MET A 848 4.47 1.07 9.69
CA MET A 848 3.17 0.84 9.03
C MET A 848 3.19 1.33 7.57
N SER A 849 3.75 2.51 7.35
CA SER A 849 3.79 3.14 6.03
C SER A 849 4.57 2.34 5.00
N LYS A 850 5.53 1.49 5.41
CA LYS A 850 6.29 0.60 4.51
C LYS A 850 5.40 -0.40 3.78
N MET A 851 4.28 -0.80 4.38
CA MET A 851 3.27 -1.67 3.76
C MET A 851 2.11 -0.87 3.16
N GLY A 852 2.14 0.46 3.27
CA GLY A 852 1.03 1.33 2.86
C GLY A 852 -0.18 1.26 3.79
N ILE A 853 0.03 0.94 5.08
CA ILE A 853 -1.04 0.87 6.09
C ILE A 853 -1.15 2.22 6.80
N SER A 854 -2.36 2.75 6.89
CA SER A 854 -2.62 4.09 7.42
C SER A 854 -3.01 4.07 8.90
N LEU A 855 -3.78 3.07 9.35
CA LEU A 855 -4.31 3.00 10.71
C LEU A 855 -3.65 1.90 11.53
N LEU A 856 -3.24 2.23 12.75
CA LEU A 856 -2.63 1.24 13.65
C LEU A 856 -3.62 0.11 14.01
N SER A 857 -4.91 0.41 14.09
CA SER A 857 -5.99 -0.56 14.27
C SER A 857 -6.06 -1.63 13.17
N CYS A 858 -5.61 -1.30 11.96
CA CYS A 858 -5.56 -2.24 10.82
C CYS A 858 -4.23 -3.01 10.77
N TYR A 859 -3.15 -2.45 11.33
CA TYR A 859 -1.86 -3.11 11.51
C TYR A 859 -1.86 -4.10 12.69
N HIS A 860 -2.67 -3.81 13.71
CA HIS A 860 -2.80 -4.59 14.94
C HIS A 860 -3.31 -6.02 14.67
N GLY A 861 -2.49 -7.01 15.03
CA GLY A 861 -2.78 -8.43 14.77
C GLY A 861 -2.61 -8.87 13.32
N ALA A 862 -2.10 -8.00 12.43
CA ALA A 862 -1.94 -8.30 11.00
C ALA A 862 -0.63 -9.02 10.64
N GLN A 863 0.29 -9.18 11.60
CA GLN A 863 1.53 -9.97 11.42
C GLN A 863 2.35 -9.55 10.18
N ILE A 864 2.63 -8.25 10.04
CA ILE A 864 3.39 -7.67 8.92
C ILE A 864 4.91 -7.95 9.06
N PHE A 865 5.25 -9.21 9.29
CA PHE A 865 6.59 -9.71 9.55
C PHE A 865 6.83 -11.06 8.87
N GLU A 866 8.09 -11.38 8.66
CA GLU A 866 8.55 -12.72 8.30
C GLU A 866 9.61 -13.17 9.32
N ALA A 867 9.47 -14.39 9.82
CA ALA A 867 10.39 -14.95 10.81
C ALA A 867 11.55 -15.66 10.12
N TYR A 868 12.78 -15.34 10.53
CA TYR A 868 14.00 -15.92 10.00
C TYR A 868 14.68 -16.67 11.13
N GLY A 869 14.70 -17.99 11.09
CA GLY A 869 15.38 -18.79 12.11
C GLY A 869 14.50 -19.29 13.26
N LEU A 870 13.17 -19.21 13.15
CA LEU A 870 12.26 -19.76 14.17
C LEU A 870 11.65 -21.09 13.70
N GLY A 871 11.76 -22.12 14.52
CA GLY A 871 11.16 -23.42 14.27
C GLY A 871 9.64 -23.40 14.41
N ARG A 872 8.97 -24.36 13.76
CA ARG A 872 7.51 -24.42 13.69
C ARG A 872 6.84 -24.52 15.07
N GLN A 873 7.48 -25.17 16.04
CA GLN A 873 6.99 -25.23 17.43
C GLN A 873 6.76 -23.84 18.04
N ILE A 874 7.67 -22.89 17.81
CA ILE A 874 7.54 -21.51 18.33
C ILE A 874 6.45 -20.77 17.55
N VAL A 875 6.48 -20.90 16.22
CA VAL A 875 5.52 -20.23 15.33
C VAL A 875 4.09 -20.67 15.63
N ASP A 876 3.82 -21.96 15.76
CA ASP A 876 2.47 -22.46 16.01
C ASP A 876 1.97 -22.11 17.41
N ALA A 877 2.87 -22.07 18.41
CA ALA A 877 2.52 -21.72 19.78
C ALA A 877 2.14 -20.24 19.95
N ALA A 878 2.86 -19.32 19.29
CA ALA A 878 2.77 -17.89 19.59
C ALA A 878 2.66 -16.95 18.39
N PHE A 879 2.87 -17.40 17.16
CA PHE A 879 2.92 -16.55 15.97
C PHE A 879 2.22 -17.19 14.77
N THR A 880 1.14 -17.94 15.04
CA THR A 880 0.47 -18.82 14.08
C THR A 880 0.15 -18.05 12.79
N GLY A 881 0.46 -18.65 11.64
CA GLY A 881 0.27 -18.03 10.33
C GLY A 881 1.38 -17.08 9.88
N SER A 882 2.47 -16.92 10.63
CA SER A 882 3.67 -16.21 10.15
C SER A 882 4.53 -17.13 9.29
N VAL A 883 5.10 -16.59 8.21
CA VAL A 883 6.06 -17.32 7.36
C VAL A 883 7.38 -17.52 8.12
N SER A 884 7.91 -18.75 8.09
CA SER A 884 9.24 -19.09 8.62
C SER A 884 9.92 -20.19 7.79
N ARG A 885 10.41 -19.83 6.60
CA ARG A 885 10.82 -20.80 5.56
C ARG A 885 12.10 -21.58 5.89
N ILE A 886 12.99 -20.99 6.69
CA ILE A 886 14.32 -21.56 6.97
C ILE A 886 14.27 -22.47 8.22
N GLY A 887 13.16 -22.45 8.99
CA GLY A 887 13.11 -23.10 10.31
C GLY A 887 14.20 -22.57 11.24
N GLY A 888 14.39 -23.19 12.41
CA GLY A 888 15.47 -22.84 13.33
C GLY A 888 15.13 -23.18 14.78
N LEU A 889 15.24 -22.21 15.69
CA LEU A 889 15.10 -22.41 17.14
C LEU A 889 13.83 -23.16 17.50
N ASN A 890 13.95 -24.16 18.38
CA ASN A 890 12.80 -24.74 19.09
C ASN A 890 12.59 -24.06 20.46
N MET A 891 11.53 -24.44 21.18
CA MET A 891 11.20 -23.80 22.45
C MET A 891 12.30 -23.98 23.53
N ALA A 892 13.02 -25.11 23.49
CA ALA A 892 14.13 -25.35 24.41
C ALA A 892 15.36 -24.48 24.09
N ASP A 893 15.63 -24.21 22.81
CA ASP A 893 16.68 -23.29 22.38
C ASP A 893 16.37 -21.86 22.85
N LEU A 894 15.13 -21.40 22.64
CA LEU A 894 14.67 -20.09 23.08
C LEU A 894 14.72 -19.96 24.61
N GLN A 895 14.36 -21.01 25.34
CA GLN A 895 14.49 -21.03 26.80
C GLN A 895 15.95 -20.87 27.23
N ARG A 896 16.88 -21.61 26.60
CA ARG A 896 18.32 -21.50 26.92
C ARG A 896 18.88 -20.12 26.60
N GLU A 897 18.46 -19.50 25.50
CA GLU A 897 18.87 -18.14 25.15
C GLU A 897 18.37 -17.12 26.19
N ALA A 898 17.10 -17.23 26.61
CA ALA A 898 16.52 -16.39 27.66
C ALA A 898 17.20 -16.58 29.02
N GLU A 899 17.52 -17.82 29.41
CA GLU A 899 18.27 -18.13 30.63
C GLU A 899 19.69 -17.56 30.58
N GLY A 900 20.36 -17.69 29.43
CA GLY A 900 21.70 -17.16 29.19
C GLY A 900 21.74 -15.63 29.32
N ALA A 901 20.77 -14.93 28.76
CA ALA A 901 20.61 -13.48 28.93
C ALA A 901 20.33 -13.13 30.40
N TRP A 902 19.39 -13.83 31.05
CA TRP A 902 19.01 -13.56 32.44
C TRP A 902 20.19 -13.67 33.40
N ALA A 903 21.04 -14.68 33.22
CA ALA A 903 22.23 -14.92 34.04
C ALA A 903 23.20 -13.72 34.04
N LYS A 904 23.27 -12.92 32.96
CA LYS A 904 24.12 -11.72 32.88
C LYS A 904 23.73 -10.62 33.87
N GLY A 905 22.48 -10.60 34.34
CA GLY A 905 22.01 -9.69 35.39
C GLY A 905 22.46 -10.05 36.81
N PHE A 906 23.10 -11.22 36.98
CA PHE A 906 23.55 -11.74 38.28
C PHE A 906 25.04 -12.12 38.27
N PRO A 907 25.95 -11.19 37.91
CA PRO A 907 27.37 -11.49 37.89
C PRO A 907 27.95 -11.61 39.31
N GLN A 908 29.04 -12.35 39.43
CA GLN A 908 29.77 -12.50 40.70
C GLN A 908 30.41 -11.19 41.19
N ALA A 909 30.72 -10.27 40.28
CA ALA A 909 31.28 -8.95 40.57
C ALA A 909 30.28 -7.82 40.27
N THR A 910 30.39 -6.69 40.97
CA THR A 910 29.52 -5.52 40.75
C THR A 910 29.61 -5.01 39.32
N MET A 911 28.46 -4.90 38.64
CA MET A 911 28.38 -4.33 37.29
C MET A 911 28.63 -2.83 37.30
N THR A 912 29.43 -2.36 36.35
CA THR A 912 29.71 -0.93 36.14
C THR A 912 29.34 -0.43 34.75
N LYS A 913 29.11 -1.34 33.78
CA LYS A 913 28.69 -1.05 32.41
C LYS A 913 28.00 -2.25 31.77
N LEU A 914 27.27 -2.01 30.67
CA LEU A 914 26.73 -3.04 29.79
C LEU A 914 27.83 -3.60 28.86
N ASP A 915 27.60 -4.80 28.35
CA ASP A 915 28.41 -5.39 27.27
C ASP A 915 28.23 -4.56 25.98
N ASP A 916 29.32 -4.31 25.27
CA ASP A 916 29.30 -3.73 23.93
C ASP A 916 29.39 -4.90 22.93
N TYR A 917 28.23 -5.34 22.44
CA TYR A 917 28.15 -6.44 21.48
C TYR A 917 28.68 -6.04 20.10
N GLY A 918 28.74 -4.74 19.75
CA GLY A 918 29.15 -4.29 18.42
C GLY A 918 28.21 -4.79 17.33
N PHE A 919 26.90 -4.71 17.53
CA PHE A 919 25.87 -5.00 16.52
C PHE A 919 25.73 -3.87 15.50
N ILE A 920 25.98 -2.61 15.90
CA ILE A 920 25.91 -1.46 15.00
C ILE A 920 27.31 -1.13 14.44
N GLN A 921 28.32 -1.15 15.31
CA GLN A 921 29.70 -0.83 14.93
C GLN A 921 30.63 -2.01 15.17
N SER A 922 31.44 -2.34 14.16
CA SER A 922 32.48 -3.35 14.31
C SER A 922 33.42 -3.04 15.50
N ARG A 923 33.46 -3.97 16.45
CA ARG A 923 34.34 -3.96 17.62
C ARG A 923 35.28 -5.18 17.59
N PRO A 924 36.53 -5.06 18.07
CA PRO A 924 37.48 -6.19 18.07
C PRO A 924 37.03 -7.45 18.84
N LYS A 925 36.09 -7.31 19.77
CA LYS A 925 35.51 -8.43 20.55
C LYS A 925 33.98 -8.50 20.43
N GLY A 926 33.42 -7.77 19.47
CA GLY A 926 31.99 -7.71 19.22
C GLY A 926 31.54 -8.81 18.27
N GLU A 927 30.38 -8.60 17.69
CA GLU A 927 29.79 -9.36 16.61
C GLU A 927 30.69 -9.32 15.37
N TYR A 928 30.63 -10.38 14.56
CA TYR A 928 31.33 -10.40 13.29
C TYR A 928 30.69 -9.40 12.31
N HIS A 929 31.51 -8.64 11.58
CA HIS A 929 31.07 -7.80 10.47
C HIS A 929 31.80 -8.23 9.19
N ALA A 930 31.05 -8.48 8.12
CA ALA A 930 31.62 -8.77 6.82
C ALA A 930 32.46 -7.59 6.30
N ASN A 931 32.03 -6.35 6.57
CA ASN A 931 32.82 -5.15 6.30
C ASN A 931 33.55 -4.67 7.55
N ASN A 932 34.79 -5.15 7.71
CA ASN A 932 35.67 -4.72 8.79
C ASN A 932 36.97 -4.09 8.27
N GLN A 933 37.72 -3.48 9.18
CA GLN A 933 38.96 -2.75 8.84
C GLN A 933 40.02 -3.64 8.17
N THR A 934 40.10 -4.92 8.55
CA THR A 934 41.06 -5.87 7.99
C THR A 934 40.71 -6.17 6.54
N MET A 935 39.45 -6.55 6.28
CA MET A 935 38.93 -6.78 4.93
C MET A 935 39.18 -5.58 4.02
N ALA A 936 38.81 -4.37 4.46
CA ALA A 936 38.95 -3.16 3.66
C ALA A 936 40.42 -2.84 3.33
N LYS A 937 41.35 -3.04 4.27
CA LYS A 937 42.80 -2.84 4.04
C LYS A 937 43.35 -3.85 3.04
N LEU A 938 42.98 -5.13 3.15
CA LEU A 938 43.41 -6.18 2.22
C LEU A 938 42.89 -5.89 0.80
N LEU A 939 41.61 -5.53 0.67
CA LEU A 939 41.01 -5.18 -0.61
C LEU A 939 41.70 -3.94 -1.21
N HIS A 940 41.82 -2.83 -0.47
CA HIS A 940 42.47 -1.61 -0.95
C HIS A 940 43.93 -1.82 -1.39
N LYS A 941 44.68 -2.66 -0.67
CA LYS A 941 46.04 -3.04 -1.05
C LYS A 941 46.04 -3.84 -2.35
N SER A 942 45.11 -4.79 -2.51
CA SER A 942 45.01 -5.61 -3.71
C SER A 942 44.77 -4.81 -5.00
N ILE A 943 44.04 -3.69 -4.92
CA ILE A 943 43.70 -2.84 -6.08
C ILE A 943 44.53 -1.55 -6.17
N GLY A 944 45.60 -1.40 -5.36
CA GLY A 944 46.52 -0.25 -5.45
C GLY A 944 45.94 1.09 -4.97
N LEU A 945 44.92 1.08 -4.09
CA LEU A 945 44.33 2.28 -3.49
C LEU A 945 44.95 2.66 -2.13
N SER A 946 45.94 1.90 -1.67
CA SER A 946 46.77 2.30 -0.52
C SER A 946 47.79 3.37 -0.95
N GLN A 947 48.05 4.37 -0.11
CA GLN A 947 48.89 5.52 -0.47
C GLN A 947 50.24 5.08 -1.06
N GLY A 948 50.42 5.28 -2.37
CA GLY A 948 51.67 5.06 -3.09
C GLY A 948 51.95 3.64 -3.62
N SER A 949 50.98 2.71 -3.59
CA SER A 949 51.21 1.30 -3.91
C SER A 949 50.63 0.86 -5.26
N ALA A 950 51.32 -0.03 -5.97
CA ALA A 950 50.77 -0.78 -7.09
C ALA A 950 49.78 -1.85 -6.59
N ALA A 951 48.91 -2.36 -7.48
CA ALA A 951 48.04 -3.50 -7.19
C ALA A 951 48.86 -4.74 -6.77
N ASP A 952 48.40 -5.44 -5.72
CA ASP A 952 49.09 -6.58 -5.12
C ASP A 952 48.19 -7.84 -5.15
N PRO A 953 48.41 -8.75 -6.11
CA PRO A 953 47.63 -9.98 -6.23
C PRO A 953 47.64 -10.88 -4.98
N GLU A 954 48.74 -10.91 -4.22
CA GLU A 954 48.83 -11.71 -2.98
C GLU A 954 47.87 -11.18 -1.91
N SER A 955 47.64 -9.86 -1.87
CA SER A 955 46.65 -9.26 -0.99
C SER A 955 45.21 -9.61 -1.40
N TYR A 956 44.96 -9.90 -2.68
CA TYR A 956 43.66 -10.40 -3.12
C TYR A 956 43.42 -11.84 -2.66
N GLU A 957 44.45 -12.69 -2.71
CA GLU A 957 44.37 -14.06 -2.16
C GLU A 957 44.14 -14.04 -0.64
N ALA A 958 44.85 -13.16 0.09
CA ALA A 958 44.64 -12.96 1.52
C ALA A 958 43.23 -12.42 1.81
N TYR A 959 42.70 -11.53 0.97
CA TYR A 959 41.31 -11.07 1.04
C TYR A 959 40.31 -12.22 0.82
N GLN A 960 40.53 -13.08 -0.20
CA GLN A 960 39.68 -14.24 -0.44
C GLN A 960 39.76 -15.24 0.72
N LYS A 961 40.95 -15.46 1.28
CA LYS A 961 41.16 -16.31 2.45
C LYS A 961 40.42 -15.78 3.68
N HIS A 962 40.44 -14.46 3.91
CA HIS A 962 39.68 -13.80 4.99
C HIS A 962 38.18 -14.12 4.92
N PHE A 963 37.59 -14.20 3.71
CA PHE A 963 36.18 -14.62 3.56
C PHE A 963 35.98 -16.12 3.70
N LYS A 964 36.94 -16.95 3.26
CA LYS A 964 36.86 -18.42 3.42
C LYS A 964 36.97 -18.86 4.89
N GLU A 965 37.69 -18.09 5.70
CA GLU A 965 37.88 -18.35 7.13
C GLU A 965 36.86 -17.61 8.02
N ALA A 966 35.96 -16.83 7.41
CA ALA A 966 34.89 -16.15 8.13
C ALA A 966 33.88 -17.14 8.73
N PRO A 967 33.23 -16.81 9.86
CA PRO A 967 32.09 -17.59 10.33
C PRO A 967 30.95 -17.52 9.32
N VAL A 968 30.07 -18.52 9.37
CA VAL A 968 28.79 -18.50 8.66
C VAL A 968 28.01 -17.27 9.13
N HIS A 969 27.74 -16.34 8.23
CA HIS A 969 27.06 -15.08 8.57
C HIS A 969 25.89 -14.79 7.62
N VAL A 970 25.89 -15.36 6.42
CA VAL A 970 24.75 -15.30 5.50
C VAL A 970 24.35 -16.70 5.02
N LEU A 971 23.09 -16.89 4.63
CA LEU A 971 22.55 -18.20 4.24
C LEU A 971 23.32 -18.86 3.09
N ARG A 972 23.85 -18.07 2.15
CA ARG A 972 24.65 -18.60 1.03
C ARG A 972 25.95 -19.27 1.47
N ASP A 973 26.46 -18.96 2.66
CA ASP A 973 27.66 -19.61 3.21
C ASP A 973 27.36 -21.08 3.56
N CYS A 974 26.07 -21.45 3.62
CA CYS A 974 25.59 -22.82 3.78
C CYS A 974 25.35 -23.56 2.44
N LEU A 975 25.69 -22.98 1.28
CA LEU A 975 25.39 -23.50 -0.07
C LEU A 975 26.67 -23.73 -0.91
N GLU A 976 26.58 -24.63 -1.92
CA GLU A 976 27.60 -24.88 -2.95
C GLU A 976 27.04 -24.69 -4.38
N LEU A 977 27.86 -24.26 -5.35
CA LEU A 977 27.43 -23.83 -6.69
C LEU A 977 27.59 -24.89 -7.80
N ALA A 978 26.65 -24.91 -8.76
CA ALA A 978 26.72 -25.62 -10.06
C ALA A 978 26.18 -24.74 -11.24
N PRO A 979 26.78 -24.73 -12.47
CA PRO A 979 26.52 -23.67 -13.49
C PRO A 979 25.58 -24.04 -14.67
N PRO A 980 24.68 -23.13 -15.14
CA PRO A 980 24.42 -22.94 -16.60
C PRO A 980 24.01 -21.51 -17.09
N SER A 981 23.87 -21.30 -18.43
CA SER A 981 24.13 -20.06 -19.22
C SER A 981 23.02 -19.47 -20.17
N GLY A 982 22.84 -18.12 -20.12
CA GLY A 982 22.67 -17.03 -21.14
C GLY A 982 21.78 -17.01 -22.42
N SER A 983 20.98 -15.92 -22.63
CA SER A 983 20.95 -15.03 -23.85
C SER A 983 19.88 -13.87 -23.81
N LYS A 984 19.98 -12.83 -24.68
CA LYS A 984 19.04 -11.65 -24.88
C LYS A 984 19.02 -11.12 -26.36
N PRO A 985 17.98 -10.35 -26.83
CA PRO A 985 17.73 -9.96 -28.25
C PRO A 985 17.68 -8.43 -28.62
N ILE A 986 17.34 -8.08 -29.90
CA ILE A 986 17.58 -6.80 -30.68
C ILE A 986 16.27 -6.11 -31.22
N SER A 987 16.32 -4.84 -31.71
CA SER A 987 15.22 -3.86 -32.05
C SER A 987 14.99 -3.47 -33.55
N VAL A 988 14.01 -2.57 -33.84
CA VAL A 988 13.34 -2.25 -35.15
C VAL A 988 13.37 -0.75 -35.57
N ASP A 989 13.35 -0.48 -36.89
CA ASP A 989 13.55 0.81 -37.63
C ASP A 989 12.31 1.29 -38.43
N GLU A 990 11.91 2.59 -38.33
CA GLU A 990 11.25 3.34 -39.45
C GLU A 990 10.99 4.85 -39.17
N VAL A 991 10.77 5.29 -37.92
CA VAL A 991 10.71 6.74 -37.54
C VAL A 991 12.10 7.42 -37.60
N LEU A 992 13.13 6.61 -37.77
CA LEU A 992 14.53 7.01 -37.70
C LEU A 992 14.91 8.01 -38.80
N LYS A 993 14.29 7.96 -39.99
CA LYS A 993 14.76 8.74 -41.14
C LYS A 993 14.57 10.26 -40.98
N ALA A 994 13.46 10.71 -40.40
CA ALA A 994 13.24 12.13 -40.13
C ALA A 994 14.07 12.63 -38.94
N ILE A 995 14.27 11.75 -37.94
CA ILE A 995 15.15 12.00 -36.81
C ILE A 995 16.61 12.09 -37.28
N GLU A 996 17.04 11.21 -38.19
CA GLU A 996 18.37 11.16 -38.80
C GLU A 996 18.77 12.44 -39.50
N THR A 997 17.84 13.05 -40.25
CA THR A 997 18.12 14.26 -41.03
C THR A 997 17.87 15.55 -40.26
N GLN A 998 17.43 15.48 -39.00
CA GLN A 998 16.95 16.63 -38.22
C GLN A 998 15.94 17.51 -39.00
N GLY A 999 15.09 16.86 -39.80
CA GLY A 999 14.10 17.57 -40.64
C GLY A 999 12.84 17.95 -39.87
N SER A 1000 11.89 18.58 -40.58
CA SER A 1000 10.55 18.83 -40.06
C SER A 1000 9.56 17.78 -40.56
N VAL A 1001 8.72 17.24 -39.68
CA VAL A 1001 7.63 16.34 -40.05
C VAL A 1001 6.40 16.67 -39.21
N GLU A 1002 5.25 16.77 -39.87
CA GLU A 1002 3.95 16.91 -39.23
C GLU A 1002 3.05 15.74 -39.64
N ARG A 1003 2.38 15.12 -38.67
CA ARG A 1003 1.49 13.96 -38.90
C ARG A 1003 0.28 13.99 -37.99
N ASP A 1004 -0.83 13.52 -38.54
CA ASP A 1004 -2.08 13.29 -37.83
C ASP A 1004 -2.26 11.78 -37.56
N TYR A 1005 -2.66 11.42 -36.35
CA TYR A 1005 -2.97 10.04 -35.96
C TYR A 1005 -4.24 10.00 -35.10
N GLU A 1006 -4.98 8.90 -35.20
CA GLU A 1006 -5.98 8.53 -34.20
C GLU A 1006 -5.28 7.86 -33.02
N ILE A 1007 -5.80 8.03 -31.81
CA ILE A 1007 -5.28 7.39 -30.61
C ILE A 1007 -6.43 6.89 -29.72
N VAL A 1008 -6.28 5.68 -29.19
CA VAL A 1008 -7.21 5.07 -28.25
C VAL A 1008 -6.52 4.74 -26.93
N ASN A 1009 -7.28 4.51 -25.86
CA ASN A 1009 -6.72 4.34 -24.51
C ASN A 1009 -5.72 3.15 -24.38
N THR A 1010 -5.80 2.16 -25.27
CA THR A 1010 -4.88 1.03 -25.34
C THR A 1010 -3.48 1.42 -25.85
N ASP A 1011 -3.35 2.58 -26.51
CA ASP A 1011 -2.07 3.12 -27.02
C ASP A 1011 -1.28 3.77 -25.87
N ARG A 1012 -0.67 2.91 -25.05
CA ARG A 1012 0.11 3.31 -23.86
C ARG A 1012 1.53 3.71 -24.21
N SER A 1013 2.11 4.59 -23.40
CA SER A 1013 3.48 5.10 -23.61
C SER A 1013 3.70 5.62 -25.02
N ALA A 1014 2.62 6.07 -25.67
CA ALA A 1014 2.70 6.67 -26.99
C ALA A 1014 3.73 7.80 -26.93
N LEU A 1015 4.50 7.94 -28.01
CA LEU A 1015 5.58 8.92 -28.18
C LEU A 1015 6.91 8.58 -27.48
N ALA A 1016 6.93 7.63 -26.53
CA ALA A 1016 8.15 7.29 -25.76
C ALA A 1016 9.27 6.74 -26.65
N ARG A 1017 8.94 5.82 -27.56
CA ARG A 1017 9.92 5.21 -28.48
C ARG A 1017 10.55 6.25 -29.41
N VAL A 1018 9.74 7.17 -29.93
CA VAL A 1018 10.20 8.27 -30.79
C VAL A 1018 11.14 9.18 -30.01
N SER A 1019 10.75 9.59 -28.80
CA SER A 1019 11.59 10.41 -27.90
C SER A 1019 12.90 9.70 -27.53
N GLY A 1020 12.86 8.40 -27.25
CA GLY A 1020 14.05 7.60 -26.98
C GLY A 1020 15.02 7.50 -28.16
N VAL A 1021 14.50 7.46 -29.40
CA VAL A 1021 15.34 7.51 -30.61
C VAL A 1021 15.98 8.89 -30.78
N ILE A 1022 15.23 9.98 -30.54
CA ILE A 1022 15.78 11.34 -30.57
C ILE A 1022 16.87 11.49 -29.51
N ALA A 1023 16.58 11.12 -28.26
CA ALA A 1023 17.51 11.21 -27.14
C ALA A 1023 18.78 10.38 -27.36
N LYS A 1024 18.65 9.14 -27.87
CA LYS A 1024 19.81 8.28 -28.18
C LYS A 1024 20.77 8.92 -29.18
N ARG A 1025 20.27 9.76 -30.10
CA ARG A 1025 21.07 10.40 -31.16
C ARG A 1025 21.56 11.80 -30.78
N TYR A 1026 20.75 12.58 -30.09
CA TYR A 1026 20.99 14.02 -29.89
C TYR A 1026 20.98 14.45 -28.42
N GLY A 1027 20.81 13.52 -27.48
CA GLY A 1027 20.50 13.86 -26.09
C GLY A 1027 19.16 14.60 -25.96
N ASP A 1028 18.91 15.13 -24.77
CA ASP A 1028 17.60 15.70 -24.43
C ASP A 1028 17.29 17.05 -25.09
N SER A 1029 18.30 17.77 -25.58
CA SER A 1029 18.13 19.14 -26.11
C SER A 1029 18.87 19.40 -27.43
N GLY A 1030 19.61 18.42 -27.97
CA GLY A 1030 20.42 18.62 -29.17
C GLY A 1030 19.66 18.47 -30.48
N PHE A 1031 18.39 18.05 -30.46
CA PHE A 1031 17.59 17.89 -31.67
C PHE A 1031 17.13 19.24 -32.21
N LYS A 1032 17.49 19.53 -33.45
CA LYS A 1032 17.19 20.81 -34.12
C LYS A 1032 16.03 20.72 -35.12
N GLY A 1033 15.51 19.52 -35.37
CA GLY A 1033 14.36 19.32 -36.24
C GLY A 1033 13.05 19.66 -35.54
N SER A 1034 11.94 19.53 -36.26
CA SER A 1034 10.60 19.75 -35.72
C SER A 1034 9.71 18.55 -36.00
N VAL A 1035 9.34 17.79 -34.98
CA VAL A 1035 8.41 16.67 -35.13
C VAL A 1035 7.10 17.06 -34.45
N ARG A 1036 6.09 17.39 -35.27
CA ARG A 1036 4.75 17.75 -34.81
C ARG A 1036 3.78 16.60 -35.00
N LEU A 1037 3.07 16.24 -33.95
CA LEU A 1037 2.13 15.12 -33.93
C LEU A 1037 0.76 15.61 -33.43
N ASN A 1038 -0.22 15.57 -34.32
CA ASN A 1038 -1.60 15.90 -34.03
C ASN A 1038 -2.38 14.61 -33.79
N LEU A 1039 -2.92 14.44 -32.59
CA LEU A 1039 -3.59 13.21 -32.17
C LEU A 1039 -5.06 13.50 -31.87
N ARG A 1040 -5.94 12.56 -32.21
CA ARG A 1040 -7.38 12.65 -31.94
C ARG A 1040 -7.85 11.39 -31.23
N GLY A 1041 -8.52 11.55 -30.09
CA GLY A 1041 -9.05 10.44 -29.28
C GLY A 1041 -8.53 10.44 -27.84
N SER A 1042 -8.28 9.25 -27.28
CA SER A 1042 -7.92 9.09 -25.86
C SER A 1042 -6.49 8.60 -25.69
N GLY A 1043 -5.60 9.42 -25.12
CA GLY A 1043 -4.25 8.99 -24.78
C GLY A 1043 -4.23 7.95 -23.67
N GLY A 1044 -3.62 6.79 -23.93
CA GLY A 1044 -3.41 5.77 -22.91
C GLY A 1044 -2.49 6.21 -21.77
N GLN A 1045 -2.28 5.31 -20.80
CA GLN A 1045 -1.37 5.53 -19.68
C GLN A 1045 0.03 5.94 -20.14
N SER A 1046 0.67 6.87 -19.41
CA SER A 1046 2.02 7.36 -19.74
C SER A 1046 2.13 8.05 -21.11
N PHE A 1047 1.06 8.71 -21.56
CA PHE A 1047 1.07 9.51 -22.78
C PHE A 1047 2.17 10.59 -22.73
N GLY A 1048 3.08 10.61 -23.70
CA GLY A 1048 4.19 11.58 -23.71
C GLY A 1048 5.25 11.31 -22.63
N VAL A 1049 5.39 10.07 -22.15
CA VAL A 1049 6.46 9.71 -21.21
C VAL A 1049 7.84 9.90 -21.84
N PHE A 1050 8.78 10.47 -21.07
CA PHE A 1050 10.14 10.82 -21.50
C PHE A 1050 10.22 11.71 -22.74
N LEU A 1051 9.19 12.54 -22.97
CA LEU A 1051 9.14 13.38 -24.17
C LEU A 1051 10.39 14.25 -24.30
N THR A 1052 10.94 14.27 -25.51
CA THR A 1052 11.93 15.25 -25.94
C THR A 1052 11.86 15.45 -27.45
N GLY A 1053 12.09 16.68 -27.92
CA GLY A 1053 12.17 17.01 -29.34
C GLY A 1053 10.84 16.91 -30.11
N LEU A 1054 9.72 16.71 -29.42
CA LEU A 1054 8.38 16.55 -29.99
C LEU A 1054 7.46 17.73 -29.63
N GLN A 1055 6.59 18.09 -30.56
CA GLN A 1055 5.47 19.01 -30.34
C GLN A 1055 4.16 18.24 -30.57
N VAL A 1056 3.36 18.09 -29.53
CA VAL A 1056 2.24 17.16 -29.53
C VAL A 1056 0.95 17.89 -29.22
N ARG A 1057 -0.08 17.72 -30.04
CA ARG A 1057 -1.41 18.25 -29.79
C ARG A 1057 -2.43 17.13 -29.78
N LEU A 1058 -3.03 16.85 -28.63
CA LEU A 1058 -4.11 15.88 -28.46
C LEU A 1058 -5.46 16.59 -28.36
N VAL A 1059 -6.34 16.31 -29.31
CA VAL A 1059 -7.76 16.69 -29.25
C VAL A 1059 -8.54 15.52 -28.65
N GLY A 1060 -8.94 15.64 -27.39
CA GLY A 1060 -9.59 14.58 -26.62
C GLY A 1060 -9.21 14.63 -25.14
N GLU A 1061 -8.83 13.48 -24.59
CA GLU A 1061 -8.49 13.30 -23.17
C GLU A 1061 -7.35 12.29 -23.00
N ALA A 1062 -6.66 12.27 -21.86
CA ALA A 1062 -5.59 11.31 -21.58
C ALA A 1062 -5.70 10.72 -20.16
N ASN A 1063 -5.17 9.51 -19.98
CA ASN A 1063 -5.13 8.82 -18.70
C ASN A 1063 -3.99 9.34 -17.79
N ASP A 1064 -3.58 8.56 -16.79
CA ASP A 1064 -2.55 8.96 -15.82
C ASP A 1064 -1.16 9.06 -16.46
N TYR A 1065 -0.26 9.75 -15.74
CA TYR A 1065 1.16 9.87 -16.09
C TYR A 1065 1.47 10.65 -17.38
N VAL A 1066 0.59 11.57 -17.79
CA VAL A 1066 0.90 12.46 -18.94
C VAL A 1066 2.21 13.18 -18.68
N GLY A 1067 3.16 13.07 -19.61
CA GLY A 1067 4.47 13.73 -19.49
C GLY A 1067 5.35 13.19 -18.35
N LYS A 1068 5.14 11.94 -17.89
CA LYS A 1068 6.03 11.32 -16.89
C LYS A 1068 7.48 11.34 -17.37
N GLY A 1069 8.38 11.84 -16.54
CA GLY A 1069 9.80 11.98 -16.85
C GLY A 1069 10.09 12.84 -18.09
N MET A 1070 9.17 13.73 -18.49
CA MET A 1070 9.36 14.62 -19.63
C MET A 1070 10.63 15.44 -19.45
N ALA A 1071 11.50 15.42 -20.46
CA ALA A 1071 12.80 16.10 -20.44
C ALA A 1071 12.81 17.37 -21.32
N GLY A 1072 11.89 17.44 -22.29
CA GLY A 1072 11.76 18.54 -23.22
C GLY A 1072 10.52 18.38 -24.11
N GLY A 1073 10.42 19.20 -25.14
CA GLY A 1073 9.25 19.18 -26.04
C GLY A 1073 7.99 19.77 -25.38
N GLU A 1074 6.86 19.56 -26.05
CA GLU A 1074 5.59 20.17 -25.68
C GLU A 1074 4.42 19.21 -25.88
N VAL A 1075 3.50 19.19 -24.91
CA VAL A 1075 2.21 18.51 -25.01
C VAL A 1075 1.07 19.49 -24.76
N VAL A 1076 0.12 19.55 -25.69
CA VAL A 1076 -1.09 20.36 -25.61
C VAL A 1076 -2.29 19.43 -25.66
N ILE A 1077 -3.16 19.48 -24.65
CA ILE A 1077 -4.36 18.63 -24.57
C ILE A 1077 -5.59 19.55 -24.49
N VAL A 1078 -6.52 19.36 -25.43
CA VAL A 1078 -7.73 20.18 -25.56
C VAL A 1078 -8.96 19.31 -25.71
N PRO A 1079 -10.13 19.75 -25.23
CA PRO A 1079 -11.36 19.03 -25.43
C PRO A 1079 -11.74 19.00 -26.93
N PRO A 1080 -12.52 18.00 -27.36
CA PRO A 1080 -13.12 17.98 -28.69
C PRO A 1080 -13.86 19.28 -29.05
N PRO A 1081 -13.76 19.76 -30.31
CA PRO A 1081 -14.60 20.84 -30.80
C PRO A 1081 -16.09 20.51 -30.60
N GLY A 1082 -16.88 21.46 -30.10
CA GLY A 1082 -18.32 21.26 -29.85
C GLY A 1082 -18.66 20.65 -28.48
N SER A 1083 -17.68 20.41 -27.60
CA SER A 1083 -17.94 20.05 -26.20
C SER A 1083 -18.77 21.13 -25.50
N THR A 1084 -19.87 20.74 -24.85
CA THR A 1084 -20.83 21.64 -24.18
C THR A 1084 -20.49 21.91 -22.70
N PHE A 1085 -19.61 21.09 -22.11
CA PHE A 1085 -19.15 21.26 -20.74
C PHE A 1085 -18.10 22.38 -20.63
N ALA A 1086 -18.09 23.07 -19.49
CA ALA A 1086 -17.03 24.01 -19.14
C ALA A 1086 -15.72 23.25 -18.94
N ALA A 1087 -14.66 23.63 -19.64
CA ALA A 1087 -13.39 22.90 -19.63
C ALA A 1087 -12.78 22.89 -18.22
N GLU A 1088 -12.86 24.01 -17.49
CA GLU A 1088 -12.34 24.18 -16.14
C GLU A 1088 -13.00 23.30 -15.07
N SER A 1089 -14.18 22.72 -15.35
CA SER A 1089 -14.85 21.78 -14.45
C SER A 1089 -14.66 20.32 -14.86
N ALA A 1090 -14.23 20.06 -16.10
CA ALA A 1090 -14.08 18.70 -16.64
C ALA A 1090 -12.65 18.18 -16.48
N SER A 1091 -12.50 16.92 -16.04
CA SER A 1091 -11.18 16.28 -15.99
C SER A 1091 -10.77 15.77 -17.38
N LEU A 1092 -9.65 16.29 -17.89
CA LEU A 1092 -9.10 15.93 -19.20
C LEU A 1092 -7.85 15.05 -19.10
N VAL A 1093 -7.13 15.08 -17.98
CA VAL A 1093 -5.95 14.24 -17.75
C VAL A 1093 -6.02 13.51 -16.41
N GLY A 1094 -5.27 12.41 -16.31
CA GLY A 1094 -5.19 11.56 -15.13
C GLY A 1094 -4.37 12.11 -13.96
N ASN A 1095 -4.07 11.21 -13.04
CA ASN A 1095 -3.22 11.43 -11.89
C ASN A 1095 -1.73 11.48 -12.28
N THR A 1096 -0.89 12.01 -11.40
CA THR A 1096 0.58 11.87 -11.46
C THR A 1096 1.19 12.35 -12.79
N CYS A 1097 0.54 13.34 -13.42
CA CYS A 1097 1.07 14.00 -14.60
C CYS A 1097 2.39 14.71 -14.24
N LEU A 1098 3.34 14.74 -15.19
CA LEU A 1098 4.67 15.33 -15.04
C LEU A 1098 5.54 14.72 -13.94
N TYR A 1099 5.29 13.47 -13.58
CA TYR A 1099 6.06 12.80 -12.54
C TYR A 1099 7.56 12.82 -12.85
N GLY A 1100 8.34 13.53 -12.04
CA GLY A 1100 9.80 13.59 -12.21
C GLY A 1100 10.25 14.34 -13.47
N ALA A 1101 9.42 15.21 -14.04
CA ALA A 1101 9.76 15.91 -15.26
C ALA A 1101 10.96 16.86 -15.08
N THR A 1102 11.92 16.81 -16.00
CA THR A 1102 13.19 17.56 -15.98
C THR A 1102 13.27 18.65 -17.05
N GLY A 1103 12.19 18.88 -17.79
CA GLY A 1103 12.03 19.97 -18.74
C GLY A 1103 10.75 19.84 -19.57
N GLY A 1104 10.56 20.72 -20.56
CA GLY A 1104 9.39 20.71 -21.46
C GLY A 1104 8.18 21.48 -20.94
N ALA A 1105 7.11 21.48 -21.73
CA ALA A 1105 5.87 22.20 -21.44
C ALA A 1105 4.61 21.34 -21.59
N LEU A 1106 3.67 21.45 -20.64
CA LEU A 1106 2.36 20.80 -20.68
C LEU A 1106 1.24 21.84 -20.55
N TYR A 1107 0.31 21.85 -21.50
CA TYR A 1107 -0.86 22.73 -21.50
C TYR A 1107 -2.13 21.89 -21.57
N VAL A 1108 -2.99 21.98 -20.56
CA VAL A 1108 -4.23 21.19 -20.46
C VAL A 1108 -5.42 22.12 -20.31
N ASN A 1109 -6.29 22.17 -21.32
CA ASN A 1109 -7.56 22.92 -21.26
C ASN A 1109 -8.61 22.08 -20.53
N GLY A 1110 -8.39 21.93 -19.23
CA GLY A 1110 -9.25 21.19 -18.31
C GLY A 1110 -8.54 20.82 -17.02
N ARG A 1111 -9.18 19.99 -16.19
CA ARG A 1111 -8.66 19.56 -14.89
C ARG A 1111 -7.77 18.32 -14.98
N ALA A 1112 -6.72 18.30 -14.18
CA ALA A 1112 -5.91 17.12 -13.90
C ALA A 1112 -6.33 16.40 -12.62
N GLY A 1113 -5.83 15.18 -12.47
CA GLY A 1113 -6.05 14.33 -11.31
C GLY A 1113 -5.23 14.68 -10.07
N GLU A 1114 -5.06 13.70 -9.19
CA GLU A 1114 -4.23 13.74 -7.97
C GLU A 1114 -2.73 13.82 -8.31
N ARG A 1115 -1.92 14.36 -7.38
CA ARG A 1115 -0.45 14.38 -7.49
C ARG A 1115 0.06 15.02 -8.79
N PHE A 1116 -0.64 16.05 -9.28
CA PHE A 1116 -0.21 16.78 -10.47
C PHE A 1116 1.16 17.44 -10.23
N ALA A 1117 2.10 17.27 -11.17
CA ALA A 1117 3.47 17.78 -11.08
C ALA A 1117 4.28 17.24 -9.87
N VAL A 1118 3.98 16.02 -9.41
CA VAL A 1118 4.77 15.37 -8.36
C VAL A 1118 6.22 15.16 -8.79
N ARG A 1119 7.16 15.54 -7.93
CA ARG A 1119 8.60 15.53 -8.23
C ARG A 1119 8.99 16.31 -9.49
N ASN A 1120 8.17 17.25 -9.97
CA ASN A 1120 8.57 18.10 -11.08
C ASN A 1120 9.86 18.86 -10.73
N SER A 1121 10.84 18.82 -11.62
CA SER A 1121 12.15 19.42 -11.41
C SER A 1121 12.42 20.59 -12.34
N ARG A 1122 11.80 20.68 -13.52
CA ARG A 1122 11.96 21.85 -14.43
C ARG A 1122 10.83 22.08 -15.44
N ALA A 1123 9.81 21.22 -15.53
CA ALA A 1123 8.77 21.41 -16.53
C ALA A 1123 7.88 22.62 -16.20
N VAL A 1124 7.36 23.25 -17.26
CA VAL A 1124 6.35 24.31 -17.16
C VAL A 1124 4.98 23.72 -17.47
N ALA A 1125 3.99 23.98 -16.63
CA ALA A 1125 2.66 23.41 -16.78
C ALA A 1125 1.57 24.45 -16.59
N VAL A 1126 0.54 24.43 -17.43
CA VAL A 1126 -0.70 25.20 -17.23
C VAL A 1126 -1.90 24.27 -17.33
N VAL A 1127 -2.75 24.30 -16.30
CA VAL A 1127 -3.92 23.42 -16.14
C VAL A 1127 -5.08 24.21 -15.50
N GLU A 1128 -6.32 23.78 -15.71
CA GLU A 1128 -7.51 24.55 -15.28
C GLU A 1128 -8.14 24.04 -13.97
N GLY A 1129 -7.46 23.09 -13.31
CA GLY A 1129 -7.78 22.62 -11.97
C GLY A 1129 -7.04 21.32 -11.66
N VAL A 1130 -6.89 20.98 -10.39
CA VAL A 1130 -6.09 19.81 -9.94
C VAL A 1130 -6.76 19.12 -8.76
N GLY A 1131 -6.31 17.89 -8.45
CA GLY A 1131 -6.65 17.16 -7.23
C GLY A 1131 -5.81 17.54 -6.01
N ASP A 1132 -5.85 16.67 -5.00
CA ASP A 1132 -5.01 16.73 -3.82
C ASP A 1132 -3.53 16.47 -4.22
N HIS A 1133 -2.60 16.90 -3.36
CA HIS A 1133 -1.15 16.70 -3.49
C HIS A 1133 -0.53 17.35 -4.74
N CYS A 1134 -1.10 18.45 -5.24
CA CYS A 1134 -0.49 19.19 -6.34
C CYS A 1134 0.91 19.72 -5.95
N CYS A 1135 1.88 19.58 -6.86
CA CYS A 1135 3.29 19.98 -6.69
C CYS A 1135 4.03 19.24 -5.56
N GLU A 1136 3.56 18.07 -5.14
CA GLU A 1136 4.22 17.28 -4.10
C GLU A 1136 5.68 16.95 -4.48
N TYR A 1137 6.63 17.15 -3.58
CA TYR A 1137 8.08 16.96 -3.82
C TYR A 1137 8.65 17.74 -5.03
N MET A 1138 7.98 18.79 -5.50
CA MET A 1138 8.49 19.61 -6.59
C MET A 1138 9.83 20.27 -6.17
N THR A 1139 10.80 20.24 -7.09
CA THR A 1139 12.19 20.72 -6.87
C THR A 1139 12.59 21.82 -7.86
N GLY A 1140 11.74 22.11 -8.85
CA GLY A 1140 11.96 23.18 -9.83
C GLY A 1140 10.89 23.18 -10.93
N GLY A 1141 10.93 24.19 -11.80
CA GLY A 1141 9.91 24.42 -12.83
C GLY A 1141 8.83 25.42 -12.40
N ALA A 1142 7.79 25.56 -13.23
CA ALA A 1142 6.68 26.48 -12.97
C ALA A 1142 5.33 25.81 -13.24
N VAL A 1143 4.44 25.79 -12.24
CA VAL A 1143 3.10 25.19 -12.36
C VAL A 1143 2.03 26.25 -12.16
N ILE A 1144 1.12 26.39 -13.12
CA ILE A 1144 0.04 27.38 -13.11
C ILE A 1144 -1.30 26.64 -13.14
N VAL A 1145 -2.15 26.90 -12.14
CA VAL A 1145 -3.48 26.31 -11.99
C VAL A 1145 -4.53 27.43 -12.09
N LEU A 1146 -5.41 27.35 -13.10
CA LEU A 1146 -6.39 28.40 -13.44
C LEU A 1146 -7.79 28.17 -12.83
N GLY A 1147 -7.90 27.22 -11.90
CA GLY A 1147 -9.14 26.86 -11.22
C GLY A 1147 -8.88 26.13 -9.90
N SER A 1148 -9.86 25.37 -9.42
CA SER A 1148 -9.81 24.76 -8.08
C SER A 1148 -8.65 23.76 -7.92
N ALA A 1149 -8.04 23.77 -6.74
CA ALA A 1149 -7.06 22.77 -6.30
C ALA A 1149 -7.59 21.95 -5.11
N GLY A 1150 -7.08 20.73 -4.98
CA GLY A 1150 -7.31 19.88 -3.80
C GLY A 1150 -6.36 20.20 -2.64
N ARG A 1151 -6.45 19.40 -1.58
CA ARG A 1151 -5.72 19.56 -0.31
C ARG A 1151 -4.24 19.16 -0.43
N ASN A 1152 -3.48 19.49 0.60
CA ASN A 1152 -2.06 19.14 0.75
C ASN A 1152 -1.17 19.66 -0.40
N ALA A 1153 -1.54 20.79 -1.00
CA ALA A 1153 -0.78 21.41 -2.08
C ALA A 1153 0.62 21.85 -1.60
N GLY A 1154 1.66 21.56 -2.37
CA GLY A 1154 3.05 21.93 -2.05
C GLY A 1154 3.72 21.09 -0.96
N ALA A 1155 3.15 19.96 -0.54
CA ALA A 1155 3.76 19.07 0.44
C ALA A 1155 5.14 18.58 -0.04
N GLY A 1156 6.19 18.79 0.76
CA GLY A 1156 7.56 18.43 0.38
C GLY A 1156 8.14 19.24 -0.79
N MET A 1157 7.46 20.28 -1.28
CA MET A 1157 7.95 21.13 -2.36
C MET A 1157 9.14 21.97 -1.87
N THR A 1158 10.30 21.74 -2.44
CA THR A 1158 11.58 22.34 -2.02
C THR A 1158 12.18 23.30 -3.04
N GLY A 1159 11.66 23.33 -4.28
CA GLY A 1159 12.09 24.25 -5.33
C GLY A 1159 11.04 24.42 -6.43
N GLY A 1160 11.21 25.43 -7.28
CA GLY A 1160 10.26 25.87 -8.29
C GLY A 1160 9.12 26.75 -7.76
N LEU A 1161 8.33 27.31 -8.66
CA LEU A 1161 7.23 28.22 -8.32
C LEU A 1161 5.89 27.66 -8.79
N ALA A 1162 4.84 27.83 -7.99
CA ALA A 1162 3.49 27.46 -8.38
C ALA A 1162 2.50 28.60 -8.15
N TYR A 1163 1.54 28.76 -9.07
CA TYR A 1163 0.55 29.82 -9.07
C TYR A 1163 -0.86 29.24 -9.12
N PHE A 1164 -1.72 29.64 -8.20
CA PHE A 1164 -3.08 29.11 -8.06
C PHE A 1164 -4.10 30.23 -8.13
N TYR A 1165 -5.02 30.15 -9.08
CA TYR A 1165 -6.15 31.05 -9.16
C TYR A 1165 -7.23 30.64 -8.15
N ASP A 1166 -7.52 31.52 -7.19
CA ASP A 1166 -8.45 31.23 -6.10
C ASP A 1166 -9.69 32.13 -6.18
N ASP A 1167 -10.75 31.60 -6.80
CA ASP A 1167 -12.04 32.30 -6.91
C ASP A 1167 -12.88 32.20 -5.63
N GLY A 1168 -12.68 31.13 -4.85
CA GLY A 1168 -13.46 30.81 -3.65
C GLY A 1168 -12.91 31.41 -2.36
N GLY A 1169 -11.65 31.84 -2.37
CA GLY A 1169 -10.94 32.36 -1.19
C GLY A 1169 -10.50 31.27 -0.21
N ASP A 1170 -10.50 30.00 -0.63
CA ASP A 1170 -10.30 28.83 0.23
C ASP A 1170 -8.95 28.12 -0.01
N PHE A 1171 -8.15 28.60 -0.97
CA PHE A 1171 -6.88 27.96 -1.29
C PHE A 1171 -5.87 27.93 -0.13
N PRO A 1172 -5.71 28.99 0.71
CA PRO A 1172 -4.77 28.96 1.82
C PRO A 1172 -4.97 27.79 2.79
N ASP A 1173 -6.23 27.35 3.01
CA ASP A 1173 -6.58 26.26 3.92
C ASP A 1173 -6.20 24.88 3.35
N LYS A 1174 -5.88 24.81 2.05
CA LYS A 1174 -5.54 23.58 1.32
C LYS A 1174 -4.03 23.38 1.14
N VAL A 1175 -3.21 24.35 1.57
CA VAL A 1175 -1.75 24.33 1.38
C VAL A 1175 -1.06 23.62 2.55
N ASN A 1176 -0.09 22.77 2.23
CA ASN A 1176 0.83 22.25 3.24
C ASN A 1176 1.95 23.27 3.50
N THR A 1177 1.84 23.99 4.61
CA THR A 1177 2.77 25.07 4.97
C THR A 1177 4.03 24.59 5.70
N GLU A 1178 4.35 23.29 5.68
CA GLU A 1178 5.53 22.76 6.36
C GLU A 1178 6.83 23.31 5.74
N ILE A 1179 6.85 23.52 4.42
CA ILE A 1179 8.02 24.03 3.68
C ILE A 1179 7.70 25.32 2.93
N VAL A 1180 6.63 25.34 2.14
CA VAL A 1180 6.33 26.46 1.24
C VAL A 1180 5.72 27.64 1.99
N ALA A 1181 6.13 28.85 1.63
CA ALA A 1181 5.41 30.06 1.98
C ALA A 1181 4.35 30.35 0.90
N ILE A 1182 3.23 30.93 1.32
CA ILE A 1182 2.17 31.41 0.42
C ILE A 1182 2.18 32.95 0.41
N GLN A 1183 2.13 33.55 -0.78
CA GLN A 1183 2.05 35.00 -0.96
C GLN A 1183 1.19 35.37 -2.16
N ARG A 1184 0.80 36.65 -2.29
CA ARG A 1184 0.23 37.16 -3.54
C ARG A 1184 1.33 37.38 -4.57
N VAL A 1185 0.96 37.50 -5.84
CA VAL A 1185 1.91 37.87 -6.90
C VAL A 1185 2.26 39.35 -6.75
N ILE A 1186 3.43 39.64 -6.18
CA ILE A 1186 3.85 40.99 -5.76
C ILE A 1186 5.03 41.56 -6.57
N THR A 1187 5.65 40.75 -7.44
CA THR A 1187 6.82 41.17 -8.23
C THR A 1187 6.47 41.31 -9.71
N PRO A 1188 7.09 42.26 -10.45
CA PRO A 1188 6.92 42.34 -11.90
C PRO A 1188 7.40 41.08 -12.64
N ALA A 1189 8.45 40.42 -12.13
CA ALA A 1189 9.00 39.21 -12.72
C ALA A 1189 8.04 38.01 -12.58
N GLY A 1190 7.46 37.83 -11.39
CA GLY A 1190 6.47 36.79 -11.13
C GLY A 1190 5.18 37.04 -11.91
N GLU A 1191 4.78 38.31 -12.02
CA GLU A 1191 3.66 38.72 -12.88
C GLU A 1191 3.93 38.37 -14.36
N ALA A 1192 5.12 38.68 -14.88
CA ALA A 1192 5.49 38.36 -16.25
C ALA A 1192 5.54 36.85 -16.53
N GLN A 1193 6.10 36.06 -15.59
CA GLN A 1193 6.13 34.60 -15.70
C GLN A 1193 4.72 34.01 -15.73
N LEU A 1194 3.85 34.44 -14.80
CA LEU A 1194 2.47 33.98 -14.73
C LEU A 1194 1.68 34.37 -15.98
N ARG A 1195 1.72 35.65 -16.35
CA ARG A 1195 0.99 36.17 -17.51
C ARG A 1195 1.44 35.50 -18.80
N GLY A 1196 2.75 35.37 -19.01
CA GLY A 1196 3.30 34.72 -20.21
C GLY A 1196 2.89 33.25 -20.32
N ALA A 1197 2.84 32.51 -19.20
CA ALA A 1197 2.36 31.14 -19.19
C ALA A 1197 0.87 31.05 -19.58
N ILE A 1198 0.03 31.97 -19.07
CA ILE A 1198 -1.41 32.02 -19.39
C ILE A 1198 -1.65 32.44 -20.85
N GLU A 1199 -0.88 33.40 -21.38
CA GLU A 1199 -0.92 33.80 -22.79
C GLU A 1199 -0.55 32.63 -23.72
N ALA A 1200 0.51 31.89 -23.40
CA ALA A 1200 0.90 30.69 -24.13
C ALA A 1200 -0.19 29.60 -24.08
N HIS A 1201 -0.80 29.39 -22.91
CA HIS A 1201 -1.93 28.46 -22.74
C HIS A 1201 -3.12 28.87 -23.59
N ALA A 1202 -3.52 30.15 -23.54
CA ALA A 1202 -4.64 30.68 -24.34
C ALA A 1202 -4.40 30.53 -25.85
N ALA A 1203 -3.18 30.78 -26.32
CA ALA A 1203 -2.79 30.65 -27.71
C ALA A 1203 -2.82 29.19 -28.19
N LYS A 1204 -2.25 28.26 -27.40
CA LYS A 1204 -2.11 26.85 -27.78
C LYS A 1204 -3.41 26.06 -27.64
N THR A 1205 -4.19 26.37 -26.62
CA THR A 1205 -5.39 25.59 -26.28
C THR A 1205 -6.70 26.22 -26.73
N GLY A 1206 -6.70 27.53 -26.97
CA GLY A 1206 -7.92 28.29 -27.22
C GLY A 1206 -8.79 28.54 -25.98
N SER A 1207 -8.31 28.18 -24.77
CA SER A 1207 -9.04 28.24 -23.50
C SER A 1207 -9.83 29.54 -23.29
N ALA A 1208 -11.12 29.41 -23.04
CA ALA A 1208 -12.00 30.52 -22.70
C ALA A 1208 -11.66 31.09 -21.31
N ARG A 1209 -11.34 30.21 -20.35
CA ARG A 1209 -10.95 30.58 -18.99
C ARG A 1209 -9.70 31.46 -19.00
N ALA A 1210 -8.65 31.03 -19.71
CA ALA A 1210 -7.41 31.79 -19.83
C ALA A 1210 -7.63 33.16 -20.48
N LYS A 1211 -8.42 33.22 -21.57
CA LYS A 1211 -8.79 34.48 -22.23
C LYS A 1211 -9.55 35.41 -21.29
N ALA A 1212 -10.48 34.89 -20.48
CA ALA A 1212 -11.24 35.68 -19.52
C ALA A 1212 -10.33 36.27 -18.42
N LEU A 1213 -9.38 35.48 -17.90
CA LEU A 1213 -8.41 35.95 -16.90
C LEU A 1213 -7.48 37.03 -17.46
N LEU A 1214 -7.05 36.89 -18.72
CA LEU A 1214 -6.22 37.90 -19.39
C LEU A 1214 -7.00 39.19 -19.68
N ALA A 1215 -8.28 39.09 -20.02
CA ALA A 1215 -9.14 40.24 -20.32
C ALA A 1215 -9.36 41.15 -19.10
N ASN A 1216 -9.34 40.59 -17.89
CA ASN A 1216 -9.47 41.34 -16.63
C ASN A 1216 -8.27 41.12 -15.70
N TRP A 1217 -7.07 41.30 -16.27
CA TRP A 1217 -5.81 40.88 -15.65
C TRP A 1217 -5.59 41.41 -14.23
N GLU A 1218 -5.80 42.70 -13.97
CA GLU A 1218 -5.53 43.26 -12.63
C GLU A 1218 -6.43 42.65 -11.54
N ALA A 1219 -7.72 42.44 -11.85
CA ALA A 1219 -8.64 41.79 -10.93
C ALA A 1219 -8.31 40.29 -10.76
N SER A 1220 -7.93 39.62 -11.85
CA SER A 1220 -7.55 38.20 -11.81
C SER A 1220 -6.23 37.98 -11.06
N LYS A 1221 -5.21 38.82 -11.27
CA LYS A 1221 -3.91 38.80 -10.58
C LYS A 1221 -4.07 38.88 -9.07
N ALA A 1222 -4.98 39.75 -8.60
CA ALA A 1222 -5.26 39.90 -7.17
C ALA A 1222 -5.79 38.60 -6.51
N LYS A 1223 -6.36 37.68 -7.29
CA LYS A 1223 -6.87 36.38 -6.84
C LYS A 1223 -5.85 35.24 -6.95
N PHE A 1224 -4.70 35.47 -7.58
CA PHE A 1224 -3.65 34.45 -7.61
C PHE A 1224 -2.88 34.38 -6.29
N TRP A 1225 -2.59 33.15 -5.88
CA TRP A 1225 -1.61 32.82 -4.85
C TRP A 1225 -0.35 32.27 -5.51
N GLN A 1226 0.80 32.62 -4.97
CA GLN A 1226 2.12 32.12 -5.34
C GLN A 1226 2.66 31.28 -4.17
N LEU A 1227 3.01 30.03 -4.45
CA LEU A 1227 3.75 29.17 -3.52
C LEU A 1227 5.25 29.33 -3.76
N VAL A 1228 5.97 29.68 -2.69
CA VAL A 1228 7.39 29.99 -2.71
C VAL A 1228 8.11 29.09 -1.69
N PRO A 1229 8.83 28.04 -2.15
CA PRO A 1229 9.69 27.27 -1.27
C PRO A 1229 10.94 28.08 -0.87
N PRO A 1230 11.62 27.69 0.22
CA PRO A 1230 12.76 28.45 0.73
C PRO A 1230 13.90 28.65 -0.27
N ALA A 1231 14.10 27.71 -1.19
CA ALA A 1231 15.11 27.82 -2.25
C ALA A 1231 14.81 28.97 -3.23
N GLU A 1232 13.54 29.30 -3.45
CA GLU A 1232 13.12 30.33 -4.41
C GLU A 1232 12.87 31.69 -3.75
N LYS A 1233 12.99 31.80 -2.42
CA LYS A 1233 12.75 33.03 -1.65
C LYS A 1233 13.58 34.23 -2.14
N ASN A 1234 14.71 33.97 -2.79
CA ASN A 1234 15.62 34.99 -3.31
C ASN A 1234 15.72 34.94 -4.84
N THR A 1235 14.62 34.63 -5.53
CA THR A 1235 14.48 34.86 -6.98
C THR A 1235 13.80 36.20 -7.26
N ALA A 1236 13.97 36.73 -8.47
CA ALA A 1236 13.31 37.97 -8.89
C ALA A 1236 11.78 37.81 -8.95
N GLU A 1237 11.32 36.59 -9.25
CA GLU A 1237 9.92 36.19 -9.36
C GLU A 1237 9.20 36.15 -8.01
N ALA A 1238 9.91 35.88 -6.91
CA ALA A 1238 9.32 35.81 -5.57
C ALA A 1238 9.65 37.04 -4.69
N ASN A 1239 10.77 37.71 -4.91
CA ASN A 1239 11.29 38.73 -3.99
C ASN A 1239 11.40 40.13 -4.65
N PRO A 1240 10.64 41.12 -4.17
CA PRO A 1240 10.68 42.48 -4.73
C PRO A 1240 12.02 43.21 -4.49
N ALA A 1241 12.83 42.75 -3.53
CA ALA A 1241 14.14 43.34 -3.24
C ALA A 1241 15.22 42.94 -4.27
N ILE A 1242 14.92 41.98 -5.16
CA ILE A 1242 15.86 41.50 -6.18
C ILE A 1242 15.51 42.15 -7.51
N ALA A 1243 16.47 42.90 -8.05
CA ALA A 1243 16.27 43.68 -9.25
C ALA A 1243 15.96 42.80 -10.47
N PHE A 1244 14.79 43.03 -11.08
CA PHE A 1244 14.43 42.46 -12.38
C PHE A 1244 15.16 43.23 -13.48
N SER A 1245 16.15 42.61 -14.13
CA SER A 1245 16.86 43.26 -15.25
C SER A 1245 16.04 43.16 -16.54
N ALA A 1246 16.03 44.22 -17.34
CA ALA A 1246 15.32 44.25 -18.63
C ALA A 1246 15.86 43.22 -19.66
N GLU A 1247 17.11 42.76 -19.51
CA GLU A 1247 17.69 41.68 -20.33
C GLU A 1247 17.09 40.30 -19.99
N ALA A 1248 16.64 40.08 -18.75
CA ALA A 1248 15.99 38.83 -18.35
C ALA A 1248 14.55 38.69 -18.90
N ALA A 1249 13.84 39.81 -19.10
CA ALA A 1249 12.51 39.83 -19.72
C ALA A 1249 12.52 39.35 -21.18
N ALA A 1250 13.65 39.50 -21.89
CA ALA A 1250 13.84 39.02 -23.26
C ALA A 1250 14.32 37.56 -23.35
N ALA A 1251 14.73 36.95 -22.23
CA ALA A 1251 15.29 35.60 -22.16
C ALA A 1251 14.31 34.52 -21.64
N LEU A 1252 13.11 34.92 -21.20
CA LEU A 1252 12.01 33.96 -20.99
C LEU A 1252 11.64 33.36 -22.35
N PRO A 1253 11.48 32.03 -22.48
CA PRO A 1253 11.11 31.41 -23.74
C PRO A 1253 9.66 31.79 -24.06
N VAL A 1254 9.49 32.94 -24.72
CA VAL A 1254 8.30 33.28 -25.46
C VAL A 1254 8.24 32.26 -26.58
N ALA A 1255 7.32 31.28 -26.46
CA ALA A 1255 6.88 30.47 -27.58
C ALA A 1255 6.08 31.36 -28.54
N ALA A 1256 6.76 32.30 -29.19
CA ALA A 1256 6.28 33.04 -30.35
C ALA A 1256 7.14 32.62 -31.54
N THR A 1257 6.70 31.56 -32.21
CA THR A 1257 6.96 31.39 -33.64
C THR A 1257 5.60 31.42 -34.32
N ALA A 1258 5.43 32.46 -35.15
CA ALA A 1258 4.33 32.61 -36.10
C ALA A 1258 4.23 31.42 -37.07
#